data_AF-A0A7Y5B9X5-F1
#
_entry.id   AF-A0A7Y5B9X5-F1
#
_cell.length_a   1.000
_cell.length_b   1.000
_cell.length_c   1.000
_cell.angle_alpha   90.00
_cell.angle_beta   90.00
_cell.angle_gamma   90.00
#
_symmetry.space_group_name_H-M   'P 1'
#
loop_
_entity.id
_entity.type
_entity.pdbx_description
1 polymer ?
#
loop_
_entity_poly.entity_id
_entity_poly.type
_entity_poly.pdbx_seq_one_letter_code
_entity_poly.pdbx_strand_id
1 'polypeptide(L)'
;MKYIILSIISIISFFYNYSEPKITFSGSVIDKSSGVFIYKCLVKAKDNSTGISYETFTDKDGKFKINLAKGSYTVEFLKNEYVLYKTIVNFKSVKDTTFSLAVSLTPFSTKKEVKKVIKIDKLAKSPSKKSRGYSGEATLKYGDETGLSGASALSISESYEGIRGERTKYTSDDVPKNLKAGVLTAGEINDFSKWVLWNDLSEGELKKYVSNWMILPRKRFSVLVTNQNKSPLYDLNVFLKNDKNEIVWQSKTDNTGKAELWADLFDSSTVLRKNFSLEVFYNNKTYKISKAKLFEDGINNITINTSCDKKNNVDIVFAVDATGSMGDEISYLQTELYDVIEKIKLNNAELNLRMGSLFYRDKDDEYLTREQNLTNDINKVIDFIKAQSANGGGDEPEAVEAAFEKIIENFDWSSQARARIMFLVLDASPHQNKEVIEKIHNYTVLAAKMGIRIVPIVCSGIDKSGEYLMRSIALATNGNYVFLTDNSGIGNPHIKPSTDKFEVETLNKLLIRLIQQYIFIPECNNSINTALIDSLQNNKPDSFSKDTSFIDNSALIGDTTKSIENIYLKYYPNPCKGILYVESNKFYSDIFITDINGKIILKIVPDFGQKYIQIDLSQFPSGIYFIRYNTDKKYKAGKFVLIH
;
A
#
# COMPACT_ATOMS: atom_id res chain seq x y z
N MET A 1 38.27 28.48 63.39
CA MET A 1 38.15 28.25 61.94
C MET A 1 37.90 26.75 61.72
N LYS A 2 36.73 26.38 61.16
CA LYS A 2 36.48 25.29 60.17
C LYS A 2 37.35 24.01 60.29
N TYR A 3 36.88 22.77 60.45
CA TYR A 3 35.59 22.09 60.24
C TYR A 3 35.51 20.84 61.15
N ILE A 4 34.28 20.44 61.50
CA ILE A 4 33.92 19.20 62.19
C ILE A 4 33.86 18.05 61.17
N ILE A 5 34.58 16.95 61.44
CA ILE A 5 34.37 15.64 60.80
C ILE A 5 33.63 14.79 61.84
N LEU A 6 32.35 14.53 61.60
CA LEU A 6 31.58 13.55 62.38
C LEU A 6 31.19 12.40 61.45
N SER A 7 31.63 11.20 61.82
CA SER A 7 31.25 9.93 61.24
C SER A 7 29.75 9.69 61.38
N ILE A 8 29.05 9.44 60.27
CA ILE A 8 27.70 8.88 60.29
C ILE A 8 27.78 7.44 59.83
N ILE A 9 27.43 6.57 60.77
CA ILE A 9 27.19 5.13 60.61
C ILE A 9 26.09 4.94 59.56
N SER A 10 26.42 4.31 58.44
CA SER A 10 25.41 3.88 57.46
C SER A 10 24.82 2.55 57.91
N ILE A 11 23.62 2.61 58.50
CA ILE A 11 22.79 1.45 58.78
C ILE A 11 22.27 0.93 57.44
N ILE A 12 22.72 -0.27 57.06
CA ILE A 12 22.20 -1.04 55.93
C ILE A 12 20.77 -1.47 56.28
N SER A 13 19.79 -0.72 55.80
CA SER A 13 18.39 -1.14 55.81
C SER A 13 18.17 -2.16 54.70
N PHE A 14 18.22 -3.45 55.05
CA PHE A 14 17.68 -4.54 54.24
C PHE A 14 16.17 -4.31 54.06
N PHE A 15 15.75 -3.69 52.95
CA PHE A 15 14.37 -3.77 52.51
C PHE A 15 14.12 -5.17 51.96
N TYR A 16 13.61 -6.07 52.80
CA TYR A 16 12.85 -7.21 52.33
C TYR A 16 11.62 -6.67 51.59
N ASN A 17 11.64 -6.71 50.25
CA ASN A 17 10.44 -6.55 49.44
C ASN A 17 9.54 -7.76 49.70
N TYR A 18 8.66 -7.66 50.69
CA TYR A 18 7.49 -8.52 50.79
C TYR A 18 6.66 -8.29 49.53
N SER A 19 6.74 -9.21 48.55
CA SER A 19 5.83 -9.19 47.41
C SER A 19 4.43 -9.47 47.93
N GLU A 20 3.53 -8.50 47.83
CA GLU A 20 2.12 -8.73 48.16
C GLU A 20 1.58 -9.92 47.37
N PRO A 21 0.72 -10.76 47.97
CA PRO A 21 0.13 -11.91 47.29
C PRO A 21 -0.63 -11.44 46.04
N LYS A 22 -0.18 -11.88 44.86
CA LYS A 22 -0.80 -11.55 43.57
C LYS A 22 -2.03 -12.44 43.35
N ILE A 23 -3.15 -11.82 43.01
CA ILE A 23 -4.41 -12.45 42.63
C ILE A 23 -4.39 -12.72 41.13
N THR A 24 -4.66 -13.95 40.72
CA THR A 24 -4.80 -14.29 39.29
C THR A 24 -6.18 -13.86 38.80
N PHE A 25 -6.23 -12.84 37.94
CA PHE A 25 -7.42 -12.49 37.15
C PHE A 25 -7.30 -13.16 35.78
N SER A 26 -8.25 -14.04 35.44
CA SER A 26 -8.24 -14.76 34.17
C SER A 26 -9.64 -14.95 33.61
N GLY A 27 -9.75 -15.07 32.30
CA GLY A 27 -11.02 -15.14 31.61
C GLY A 27 -10.90 -15.43 30.12
N SER A 28 -12.02 -15.37 29.41
CA SER A 28 -12.09 -15.51 27.95
C SER A 28 -12.91 -14.39 27.34
N VAL A 29 -12.49 -13.92 26.17
CA VAL A 29 -13.15 -12.86 25.40
C VAL A 29 -13.76 -13.46 24.15
N ILE A 30 -15.07 -13.38 24.04
CA ILE A 30 -15.86 -13.97 22.96
C ILE A 30 -16.77 -12.87 22.38
N ASP A 31 -16.84 -12.81 21.05
CA ASP A 31 -17.86 -12.01 20.36
C ASP A 31 -19.22 -12.71 20.51
N LYS A 32 -20.18 -12.03 21.16
CA LYS A 32 -21.50 -12.60 21.46
C LYS A 32 -22.33 -12.88 20.20
N SER A 33 -22.08 -12.19 19.08
CA SER A 33 -22.84 -12.35 17.85
C SER A 33 -22.39 -13.55 17.01
N SER A 34 -21.08 -13.80 16.97
CA SER A 34 -20.46 -14.86 16.17
C SER A 34 -20.07 -16.09 16.99
N GLY A 35 -19.98 -15.97 18.32
CA GLY A 35 -19.46 -17.02 19.21
C GLY A 35 -17.95 -17.25 19.08
N VAL A 36 -17.25 -16.42 18.31
CA VAL A 36 -15.83 -16.57 18.00
C VAL A 36 -14.97 -15.96 19.11
N PHE A 37 -13.90 -16.67 19.49
CA PHE A 37 -12.89 -16.18 20.42
C PHE A 37 -12.11 -15.01 19.81
N ILE A 38 -11.98 -13.93 20.56
CA ILE A 38 -11.24 -12.76 20.09
C ILE A 38 -9.76 -12.94 20.42
N TYR A 39 -8.97 -13.33 19.43
CA TYR A 39 -7.51 -13.41 19.53
C TYR A 39 -6.87 -12.02 19.59
N LYS A 40 -5.81 -11.82 20.38
CA LYS A 40 -5.07 -10.55 20.53
C LYS A 40 -5.98 -9.35 20.88
N CYS A 41 -6.93 -9.54 21.78
CA CYS A 41 -7.61 -8.46 22.48
C CYS A 41 -6.71 -8.01 23.63
N LEU A 42 -6.40 -6.72 23.70
CA LEU A 42 -5.66 -6.11 24.80
C LEU A 42 -6.57 -6.01 26.01
N VAL A 43 -6.18 -6.61 27.13
CA VAL A 43 -6.86 -6.48 28.42
C VAL A 43 -6.01 -5.58 29.31
N LYS A 44 -6.49 -4.36 29.55
CA LYS A 44 -5.81 -3.34 30.36
C LYS A 44 -6.54 -3.17 31.68
N ALA A 45 -5.92 -3.53 32.79
CA ALA A 45 -6.42 -3.32 34.14
C ALA A 45 -5.66 -2.17 34.82
N LYS A 46 -6.33 -1.04 35.02
CA LYS A 46 -5.78 0.13 35.72
C LYS A 46 -6.27 0.16 37.15
N ASP A 47 -5.35 0.11 38.10
CA ASP A 47 -5.65 0.29 39.53
C ASP A 47 -6.21 1.70 39.76
N ASN A 48 -7.42 1.77 40.30
CA ASN A 48 -8.14 3.01 40.53
C ASN A 48 -7.54 3.86 41.66
N SER A 49 -6.74 3.25 42.53
CA SER A 49 -6.10 3.94 43.67
C SER A 49 -4.70 4.44 43.34
N THR A 50 -3.87 3.60 42.71
CA THR A 50 -2.46 3.92 42.40
C THR A 50 -2.27 4.46 40.99
N GLY A 51 -3.24 4.24 40.08
CA GLY A 51 -3.14 4.59 38.67
C GLY A 51 -2.26 3.63 37.85
N ILE A 52 -1.62 2.66 38.49
CA ILE A 52 -0.76 1.66 37.85
C ILE A 52 -1.60 0.81 36.90
N SER A 53 -1.10 0.60 35.68
CA SER A 53 -1.76 -0.21 34.65
C SER A 53 -1.03 -1.53 34.46
N TYR A 54 -1.82 -2.60 34.35
CA TYR A 54 -1.38 -3.96 34.06
C TYR A 54 -2.03 -4.37 32.75
N GLU A 55 -1.28 -5.00 31.85
CA GLU A 55 -1.77 -5.35 30.52
C GLU A 55 -1.45 -6.81 30.16
N THR A 56 -2.35 -7.45 29.42
CA THR A 56 -2.15 -8.78 28.83
C THR A 56 -2.92 -8.89 27.53
N PHE A 57 -2.63 -9.90 26.72
CA PHE A 57 -3.39 -10.18 25.50
C PHE A 57 -4.13 -11.51 25.63
N THR A 58 -5.25 -11.62 24.93
CA THR A 58 -5.90 -12.91 24.75
C THR A 58 -5.13 -13.81 23.79
N ASP A 59 -5.01 -15.10 24.13
CA ASP A 59 -4.46 -16.14 23.27
C ASP A 59 -5.41 -16.53 22.12
N LYS A 60 -5.01 -17.51 21.30
CA LYS A 60 -5.78 -17.99 20.13
C LYS A 60 -7.17 -18.53 20.50
N ASP A 61 -7.36 -18.94 21.75
CA ASP A 61 -8.61 -19.43 22.32
C ASP A 61 -9.33 -18.32 23.11
N GLY A 62 -8.94 -17.06 22.89
CA GLY A 62 -9.54 -15.88 23.52
C GLY A 62 -9.24 -15.75 25.00
N LYS A 63 -8.33 -16.55 25.58
CA LYS A 63 -8.08 -16.59 27.02
C LYS A 63 -7.01 -15.58 27.42
N PHE A 64 -7.21 -14.93 28.57
CA PHE A 64 -6.22 -14.04 29.16
C PHE A 64 -5.97 -14.41 30.62
N LYS A 65 -4.77 -14.04 31.10
CA LYS A 65 -4.39 -14.15 32.49
C LYS A 65 -3.50 -12.98 32.88
N ILE A 66 -3.80 -12.36 34.02
CA ILE A 66 -3.05 -11.23 34.57
C ILE A 66 -3.01 -11.32 36.10
N ASN A 67 -1.85 -11.00 36.67
CA ASN A 67 -1.63 -11.09 38.12
C ASN A 67 -1.73 -9.69 38.73
N LEU A 68 -2.75 -9.46 39.56
CA LEU A 68 -3.10 -8.16 40.13
C LEU A 68 -2.98 -8.19 41.66
N ALA A 69 -2.62 -7.07 42.29
CA ALA A 69 -2.71 -6.94 43.74
C ALA A 69 -4.18 -6.77 44.19
N LYS A 70 -4.44 -6.89 45.49
CA LYS A 70 -5.77 -6.56 46.06
C LYS A 70 -6.09 -5.09 45.76
N GLY A 71 -7.26 -4.82 45.17
CA GLY A 71 -7.60 -3.46 44.77
C GLY A 71 -8.83 -3.37 43.86
N SER A 72 -9.19 -2.14 43.51
CA SER A 72 -10.22 -1.82 42.52
C SER A 72 -9.57 -1.47 41.21
N TYR A 73 -9.97 -2.11 40.12
CA TYR A 73 -9.37 -1.92 38.80
C TYR A 73 -10.44 -1.54 37.78
N THR A 74 -10.16 -0.52 36.98
CA THR A 74 -10.85 -0.29 35.72
C THR A 74 -10.23 -1.18 34.65
N VAL A 75 -10.99 -2.15 34.14
CA VAL A 75 -10.55 -3.09 33.11
C VAL A 75 -11.16 -2.74 31.77
N GLU A 76 -10.31 -2.49 30.78
CA GLU A 76 -10.67 -2.20 29.40
C GLU A 76 -10.20 -3.35 28.50
N PHE A 77 -11.08 -3.76 27.59
CA PHE A 77 -10.80 -4.75 26.55
C PHE A 77 -10.75 -3.99 25.23
N LEU A 78 -9.58 -3.93 24.60
CA LEU A 78 -9.34 -3.17 23.39
C LEU A 78 -8.95 -4.06 22.22
N LYS A 79 -9.33 -3.66 21.01
CA LYS A 79 -8.87 -4.27 19.77
C LYS A 79 -8.63 -3.16 18.75
N ASN A 80 -7.44 -3.14 18.16
CA ASN A 80 -7.04 -2.11 17.19
C ASN A 80 -7.29 -0.68 17.72
N GLU A 81 -6.96 -0.43 18.99
CA GLU A 81 -7.17 0.83 19.72
C GLU A 81 -8.63 1.22 20.03
N TYR A 82 -9.62 0.44 19.59
CA TYR A 82 -11.01 0.62 20.00
C TYR A 82 -11.29 -0.08 21.33
N VAL A 83 -11.88 0.63 22.28
CA VAL A 83 -12.39 0.04 23.52
C VAL A 83 -13.65 -0.76 23.19
N LEU A 84 -13.52 -2.09 23.16
CA LEU A 84 -14.63 -3.01 22.92
C LEU A 84 -15.54 -3.13 24.14
N TYR A 85 -14.95 -3.10 25.34
CA TYR A 85 -15.68 -3.23 26.60
C TYR A 85 -14.89 -2.62 27.75
N LYS A 86 -15.59 -2.07 28.74
CA LYS A 86 -15.01 -1.47 29.94
C LYS A 86 -15.82 -1.86 31.16
N THR A 87 -15.15 -2.28 32.22
CA THR A 87 -15.78 -2.66 33.49
C THR A 87 -14.90 -2.30 34.68
N ILE A 88 -15.45 -2.39 35.89
CA ILE A 88 -14.71 -2.21 37.13
C ILE A 88 -14.74 -3.52 37.90
N VAL A 89 -13.57 -4.03 38.27
CA VAL A 89 -13.40 -5.28 39.03
C VAL A 89 -12.77 -4.97 40.38
N ASN A 90 -13.34 -5.53 41.45
CA ASN A 90 -12.88 -5.31 42.82
C ASN A 90 -12.38 -6.62 43.42
N PHE A 91 -11.07 -6.73 43.66
CA PHE A 91 -10.48 -7.91 44.29
C PHE A 91 -10.37 -7.69 45.80
N LYS A 92 -11.20 -8.41 46.58
CA LYS A 92 -11.27 -8.26 48.05
C LYS A 92 -10.53 -9.37 48.83
N SER A 93 -10.33 -10.57 48.26
CA SER A 93 -9.59 -11.70 48.88
C SER A 93 -8.95 -12.64 47.84
N VAL A 94 -8.01 -13.51 48.28
CA VAL A 94 -7.12 -14.38 47.46
C VAL A 94 -7.84 -15.59 46.82
N LYS A 95 -9.18 -15.62 46.76
CA LYS A 95 -9.86 -16.71 46.04
C LYS A 95 -9.85 -16.44 44.54
N ASP A 96 -9.31 -17.39 43.78
CA ASP A 96 -9.27 -17.41 42.31
C ASP A 96 -10.63 -17.01 41.73
N THR A 97 -10.65 -15.90 41.00
CA THR A 97 -11.87 -15.39 40.36
C THR A 97 -11.71 -15.60 38.85
N THR A 98 -12.30 -16.69 38.34
CA THR A 98 -12.40 -16.91 36.89
C THR A 98 -13.58 -16.09 36.38
N PHE A 99 -13.33 -15.20 35.42
CA PHE A 99 -14.37 -14.31 34.88
C PHE A 99 -14.62 -14.62 33.40
N SER A 100 -15.80 -15.12 33.06
CA SER A 100 -16.21 -15.33 31.67
C SER A 100 -17.09 -14.16 31.22
N LEU A 101 -16.66 -13.41 30.20
CA LEU A 101 -17.34 -12.21 29.72
C LEU A 101 -17.77 -12.39 28.26
N ALA A 102 -19.07 -12.28 27.99
CA ALA A 102 -19.63 -12.22 26.64
C ALA A 102 -19.86 -10.75 26.22
N VAL A 103 -19.15 -10.27 25.21
CA VAL A 103 -19.23 -8.87 24.76
C VAL A 103 -20.22 -8.74 23.61
N SER A 104 -21.23 -7.86 23.76
CA SER A 104 -22.19 -7.54 22.69
C SER A 104 -21.70 -6.31 21.92
N LEU A 105 -21.44 -6.48 20.62
CA LEU A 105 -21.08 -5.40 19.71
C LEU A 105 -22.34 -4.56 19.41
N THR A 106 -22.30 -3.26 19.66
CA THR A 106 -23.11 -2.30 18.91
C THR A 106 -22.18 -1.33 18.20
N PRO A 107 -22.39 -1.03 16.91
CA PRO A 107 -21.54 -0.10 16.18
C PRO A 107 -21.65 1.28 16.83
N PHE A 108 -20.52 1.81 17.32
CA PHE A 108 -20.48 3.16 17.86
C PHE A 108 -20.55 4.15 16.69
N SER A 109 -21.70 4.81 16.57
CA SER A 109 -21.89 5.98 15.71
C SER A 109 -20.95 7.09 16.16
N THR A 110 -20.12 7.60 15.26
CA THR A 110 -19.34 8.82 15.48
C THR A 110 -20.30 10.03 15.51
N LYS A 111 -20.78 10.41 16.70
CA LYS A 111 -21.16 11.80 16.96
C LYS A 111 -20.19 12.40 17.97
N LYS A 112 -19.29 13.21 17.42
CA LYS A 112 -18.52 14.20 18.16
C LYS A 112 -19.53 15.23 18.69
N GLU A 113 -19.83 15.22 19.99
CA GLU A 113 -20.57 16.30 20.63
C GLU A 113 -19.74 17.59 20.56
N VAL A 114 -20.11 18.47 19.64
CA VAL A 114 -19.79 19.89 19.74
C VAL A 114 -20.72 20.45 20.81
N LYS A 115 -20.17 20.82 21.97
CA LYS A 115 -20.88 21.64 22.97
C LYS A 115 -21.25 22.98 22.33
N LYS A 116 -22.46 23.07 21.79
CA LYS A 116 -23.09 24.34 21.40
C LYS A 116 -24.01 24.75 22.56
N VAL A 117 -23.56 25.72 23.35
CA VAL A 117 -24.42 26.41 24.31
C VAL A 117 -25.35 27.31 23.51
N ILE A 118 -26.63 26.98 23.43
CA ILE A 118 -27.67 27.90 22.94
C ILE A 118 -28.83 27.84 23.94
N LYS A 119 -29.12 29.00 24.55
CA LYS A 119 -30.32 29.27 25.34
C LYS A 119 -31.57 29.09 24.48
N ILE A 120 -32.55 28.39 25.01
CA ILE A 120 -33.88 28.28 24.43
C ILE A 120 -34.75 29.38 25.03
N ASP A 121 -35.29 30.26 24.19
CA ASP A 121 -36.53 30.99 24.49
C ASP A 121 -37.58 30.68 23.41
N LYS A 122 -38.63 30.00 23.89
CA LYS A 122 -40.05 29.90 23.49
C LYS A 122 -40.51 30.06 22.02
N LEU A 123 -41.12 28.97 21.53
CA LEU A 123 -42.47 28.83 20.93
C LEU A 123 -43.11 30.02 20.17
N ALA A 124 -43.43 29.84 18.88
CA ALA A 124 -44.81 29.95 18.34
C ALA A 124 -44.94 29.61 16.82
N LYS A 125 -45.89 28.69 16.54
CA LYS A 125 -46.89 28.64 15.45
C LYS A 125 -46.49 28.75 13.96
N SER A 126 -46.85 27.71 13.21
CA SER A 126 -47.12 27.73 11.75
C SER A 126 -48.26 28.69 11.37
N PRO A 127 -48.34 29.14 10.10
CA PRO A 127 -49.28 28.47 9.19
C PRO A 127 -48.92 28.45 7.66
N SER A 128 -49.46 27.41 7.00
CA SER A 128 -50.16 27.38 5.69
C SER A 128 -49.53 27.82 4.35
N LYS A 129 -49.61 26.86 3.41
CA LYS A 129 -49.52 26.89 1.94
C LYS A 129 -50.22 28.07 1.24
N LYS A 130 -49.67 28.49 0.09
CA LYS A 130 -50.44 28.78 -1.15
C LYS A 130 -49.57 28.70 -2.41
N SER A 131 -50.14 28.06 -3.42
CA SER A 131 -49.67 27.85 -4.80
C SER A 131 -49.94 29.05 -5.72
N ARG A 132 -49.10 29.28 -6.73
CA ARG A 132 -49.50 29.80 -8.07
C ARG A 132 -48.32 29.70 -9.05
N GLY A 133 -48.56 29.10 -10.21
CA GLY A 133 -47.68 29.22 -11.38
C GLY A 133 -48.04 30.43 -12.23
N TYR A 134 -47.16 30.79 -13.17
CA TYR A 134 -47.50 31.21 -14.54
C TYR A 134 -46.22 31.33 -15.39
N SER A 135 -46.42 31.05 -16.68
CA SER A 135 -45.53 31.09 -17.85
C SER A 135 -45.14 32.50 -18.31
N GLY A 136 -44.06 32.62 -19.09
CA GLY A 136 -43.81 33.79 -19.96
C GLY A 136 -42.46 33.77 -20.68
N GLU A 137 -42.48 33.79 -22.00
CA GLU A 137 -41.35 33.84 -22.93
C GLU A 137 -40.71 35.24 -23.06
N ALA A 138 -39.47 35.23 -23.58
CA ALA A 138 -38.94 36.09 -24.66
C ALA A 138 -37.87 37.17 -24.38
N THR A 139 -36.85 37.09 -25.26
CA THR A 139 -36.08 38.15 -25.98
C THR A 139 -34.69 38.63 -25.50
N LEU A 140 -33.75 38.52 -26.45
CA LEU A 140 -32.36 38.96 -26.52
C LEU A 140 -32.19 40.48 -26.65
N LYS A 141 -31.10 41.06 -26.10
CA LYS A 141 -30.31 42.16 -26.72
C LYS A 141 -28.85 42.20 -26.23
N TYR A 142 -27.95 42.44 -27.17
CA TYR A 142 -26.51 42.74 -27.05
C TYR A 142 -26.26 44.23 -26.71
N GLY A 143 -25.12 44.55 -26.07
CA GLY A 143 -24.60 45.92 -25.95
C GLY A 143 -23.30 46.01 -25.13
N ASP A 144 -22.31 46.72 -25.68
CA ASP A 144 -20.89 46.82 -25.31
C ASP A 144 -20.50 47.66 -24.07
N GLU A 145 -19.31 47.32 -23.56
CA GLU A 145 -18.18 48.14 -23.04
C GLU A 145 -18.21 49.08 -21.80
N THR A 146 -17.12 48.88 -21.01
CA THR A 146 -16.31 49.82 -20.19
C THR A 146 -16.69 50.14 -18.74
N GLY A 147 -15.68 50.08 -17.84
CA GLY A 147 -15.65 50.83 -16.59
C GLY A 147 -15.01 50.14 -15.37
N LEU A 148 -13.77 50.51 -15.05
CA LEU A 148 -13.02 50.15 -13.83
C LEU A 148 -13.63 50.78 -12.54
N SER A 149 -13.50 50.07 -11.42
CA SER A 149 -13.09 50.54 -10.05
C SER A 149 -13.99 50.09 -8.88
N GLY A 150 -13.35 49.71 -7.76
CA GLY A 150 -13.88 49.98 -6.41
C GLY A 150 -14.28 48.80 -5.51
N ALA A 151 -13.28 48.24 -4.81
CA ALA A 151 -13.27 47.78 -3.41
C ALA A 151 -14.50 47.09 -2.74
N SER A 152 -14.24 45.85 -2.30
CA SER A 152 -14.56 45.23 -0.99
C SER A 152 -16.01 45.16 -0.48
N ALA A 153 -16.53 43.94 -0.38
CA ALA A 153 -17.11 43.38 0.84
C ALA A 153 -17.27 41.86 0.72
N LEU A 154 -16.66 41.11 1.66
CA LEU A 154 -16.98 39.71 1.90
C LEU A 154 -18.42 39.61 2.41
N SER A 155 -19.24 38.79 1.75
CA SER A 155 -20.34 38.10 2.41
C SER A 155 -20.54 36.73 1.76
N ILE A 156 -20.39 35.70 2.60
CA ILE A 156 -20.62 34.30 2.27
C ILE A 156 -22.13 34.07 2.35
N SER A 157 -22.74 33.69 1.24
CA SER A 157 -24.06 33.07 1.23
C SER A 157 -23.95 31.75 0.47
N GLU A 158 -24.03 30.64 1.21
CA GLU A 158 -24.31 29.32 0.68
C GLU A 158 -25.66 29.32 -0.04
N SER A 159 -25.64 28.96 -1.32
CA SER A 159 -26.83 28.45 -2.02
C SER A 159 -26.42 27.23 -2.81
N TYR A 160 -26.94 26.08 -2.40
CA TYR A 160 -26.96 24.85 -3.18
C TYR A 160 -28.03 25.01 -4.26
N GLU A 161 -27.63 25.09 -5.53
CA GLU A 161 -28.50 24.72 -6.65
C GLU A 161 -27.63 24.31 -7.85
N GLY A 162 -27.96 23.15 -8.44
CA GLY A 162 -27.14 22.44 -9.40
C GLY A 162 -26.98 23.18 -10.72
N ILE A 163 -25.75 23.20 -11.24
CA ILE A 163 -25.41 23.80 -12.53
C ILE A 163 -25.10 22.67 -13.51
N ARG A 164 -25.93 22.62 -14.56
CA ARG A 164 -25.73 21.90 -15.81
C ARG A 164 -24.47 22.49 -16.48
N GLY A 165 -23.41 21.69 -16.61
CA GLY A 165 -22.10 22.16 -17.06
C GLY A 165 -22.15 22.87 -18.41
N GLU A 166 -21.67 24.11 -18.45
CA GLU A 166 -21.31 24.80 -19.68
C GLU A 166 -20.05 24.16 -20.27
N ARG A 167 -20.09 23.83 -21.57
CA ARG A 167 -18.94 23.39 -22.36
C ARG A 167 -17.93 24.54 -22.48
N THR A 168 -16.85 24.49 -21.71
CA THR A 168 -15.66 25.31 -21.94
C THR A 168 -14.91 24.79 -23.16
N LYS A 169 -14.74 25.65 -24.18
CA LYS A 169 -13.80 25.40 -25.28
C LYS A 169 -12.38 25.60 -24.76
N TYR A 170 -11.57 24.55 -24.76
CA TYR A 170 -10.14 24.63 -24.52
C TYR A 170 -9.48 25.36 -25.70
N THR A 171 -8.80 26.48 -25.43
CA THR A 171 -7.88 27.12 -26.37
C THR A 171 -6.46 26.68 -26.00
N SER A 172 -5.68 26.30 -27.00
CA SER A 172 -4.36 25.66 -26.91
C SER A 172 -3.23 26.58 -26.44
N ASP A 173 -3.53 27.69 -25.77
CA ASP A 173 -2.58 28.80 -25.57
C ASP A 173 -1.79 28.77 -24.24
N ASP A 174 -2.08 27.82 -23.34
CA ASP A 174 -1.45 27.74 -22.00
C ASP A 174 -0.30 26.72 -21.86
N VAL A 175 0.22 26.16 -22.96
CA VAL A 175 1.39 25.26 -22.88
C VAL A 175 2.68 26.07 -22.65
N PRO A 176 3.37 25.93 -21.50
CA PRO A 176 4.60 26.69 -21.26
C PRO A 176 5.67 26.31 -22.29
N LYS A 177 6.27 27.30 -22.95
CA LYS A 177 7.29 27.12 -24.01
C LYS A 177 8.58 26.38 -23.58
N ASN A 178 8.72 25.96 -22.32
CA ASN A 178 9.86 25.20 -21.79
C ASN A 178 9.41 24.22 -20.70
N LEU A 179 8.67 23.17 -21.07
CA LEU A 179 8.37 22.03 -20.19
C LEU A 179 9.67 21.33 -19.78
N LYS A 180 9.85 21.07 -18.49
CA LYS A 180 11.00 20.32 -17.93
C LYS A 180 10.48 19.10 -17.18
N ALA A 181 11.22 18.00 -17.22
CA ALA A 181 10.91 16.80 -16.44
C ALA A 181 11.19 17.02 -14.94
N GLY A 182 10.59 16.18 -14.10
CA GLY A 182 10.67 16.26 -12.65
C GLY A 182 9.76 17.32 -12.03
N VAL A 183 8.67 17.67 -12.69
CA VAL A 183 7.68 18.65 -12.21
C VAL A 183 6.40 18.00 -11.72
N LEU A 184 5.94 16.92 -12.38
CA LEU A 184 4.79 16.17 -11.90
C LEU A 184 5.15 15.46 -10.60
N THR A 185 4.26 15.53 -9.62
CA THR A 185 4.39 14.87 -8.32
C THR A 185 3.42 13.72 -8.21
N ALA A 186 3.86 12.61 -7.64
CA ALA A 186 3.09 11.39 -7.53
C ALA A 186 3.32 10.70 -6.18
N GLY A 187 2.36 9.86 -5.80
CA GLY A 187 2.47 8.91 -4.70
C GLY A 187 2.33 7.47 -5.18
N GLU A 188 2.74 6.53 -4.34
CA GLU A 188 2.65 5.09 -4.57
C GLU A 188 1.86 4.40 -3.46
N ILE A 189 1.00 3.46 -3.83
CA ILE A 189 0.46 2.42 -2.94
C ILE A 189 0.94 1.06 -3.43
N ASN A 190 1.67 0.38 -2.55
CA ASN A 190 1.93 -1.04 -2.68
C ASN A 190 1.01 -1.82 -1.73
N ASP A 191 -0.08 -2.37 -2.26
CA ASP A 191 -1.06 -3.09 -1.46
C ASP A 191 -0.50 -4.40 -0.87
N PHE A 192 0.56 -4.98 -1.43
CA PHE A 192 1.28 -6.09 -0.80
C PHE A 192 2.05 -5.66 0.45
N SER A 193 2.44 -4.39 0.55
CA SER A 193 3.05 -3.79 1.74
C SER A 193 2.01 -3.36 2.78
N LYS A 194 0.74 -3.28 2.37
CA LYS A 194 -0.40 -2.83 3.18
C LYS A 194 -1.51 -3.86 3.20
N TRP A 195 -1.16 -5.14 3.15
CA TRP A 195 -2.11 -6.23 2.92
C TRP A 195 -3.29 -6.24 3.92
N VAL A 196 -3.03 -5.92 5.19
CA VAL A 196 -4.08 -5.79 6.21
C VAL A 196 -5.03 -4.62 5.90
N LEU A 197 -4.47 -3.45 5.54
CA LEU A 197 -5.25 -2.28 5.17
C LEU A 197 -6.08 -2.53 3.90
N TRP A 198 -5.51 -3.23 2.91
CA TRP A 198 -6.26 -3.63 1.72
C TRP A 198 -7.51 -4.43 2.08
N ASN A 199 -7.37 -5.45 2.93
CA ASN A 199 -8.51 -6.25 3.39
C ASN A 199 -9.56 -5.37 4.07
N ASP A 200 -9.15 -4.48 4.98
CA ASP A 200 -10.05 -3.55 5.67
C ASP A 200 -10.76 -2.60 4.70
N LEU A 201 -10.05 -2.02 3.73
CA LEU A 201 -10.61 -1.10 2.72
C LEU A 201 -11.60 -1.82 1.80
N SER A 202 -11.26 -3.03 1.36
CA SER A 202 -12.11 -3.87 0.51
C SER A 202 -13.39 -4.32 1.22
N GLU A 203 -13.40 -4.32 2.55
CA GLU A 203 -14.56 -4.65 3.40
C GLU A 203 -15.26 -3.41 3.98
N GLY A 204 -14.65 -2.23 3.85
CA GLY A 204 -15.13 -0.94 4.33
C GLY A 204 -15.48 0.02 3.19
N GLU A 205 -14.73 1.11 3.06
CA GLU A 205 -15.01 2.23 2.14
C GLU A 205 -15.15 1.79 0.67
N LEU A 206 -14.32 0.84 0.23
CA LEU A 206 -14.29 0.38 -1.16
C LEU A 206 -15.21 -0.83 -1.42
N LYS A 207 -15.85 -1.38 -0.38
CA LYS A 207 -16.71 -2.57 -0.48
C LYS A 207 -17.82 -2.42 -1.52
N LYS A 208 -18.36 -1.21 -1.69
CA LYS A 208 -19.43 -0.95 -2.68
C LYS A 208 -18.96 -1.13 -4.14
N TYR A 209 -17.66 -1.06 -4.41
CA TYR A 209 -17.12 -1.22 -5.76
C TYR A 209 -16.78 -2.68 -6.10
N VAL A 210 -16.72 -3.54 -5.08
CA VAL A 210 -16.64 -5.00 -5.26
C VAL A 210 -17.78 -5.50 -6.15
N SER A 211 -19.02 -5.04 -5.90
CA SER A 211 -20.18 -5.44 -6.70
C SER A 211 -20.17 -4.87 -8.11
N ASN A 212 -19.49 -3.73 -8.33
CA ASN A 212 -19.42 -3.08 -9.64
C ASN A 212 -18.43 -3.80 -10.56
N TRP A 213 -17.24 -4.11 -10.04
CA TRP A 213 -16.16 -4.69 -10.84
C TRP A 213 -16.07 -6.21 -10.71
N MET A 214 -16.72 -6.82 -9.71
CA MET A 214 -16.69 -8.25 -9.46
C MET A 214 -15.26 -8.81 -9.30
N ILE A 215 -14.36 -8.03 -8.68
CA ILE A 215 -12.98 -8.44 -8.35
C ILE A 215 -12.85 -8.49 -6.83
N LEU A 216 -12.20 -9.53 -6.30
CA LEU A 216 -12.14 -9.87 -4.87
C LEU A 216 -10.77 -10.45 -4.50
N PRO A 217 -9.70 -9.63 -4.41
CA PRO A 217 -8.38 -10.11 -4.01
C PRO A 217 -8.36 -10.43 -2.51
N ARG A 218 -8.78 -11.65 -2.12
CA ARG A 218 -8.86 -12.12 -0.72
C ARG A 218 -8.02 -13.35 -0.45
N LYS A 219 -8.10 -14.38 -1.30
CA LYS A 219 -7.41 -15.66 -1.12
C LYS A 219 -6.06 -15.66 -1.83
N ARG A 220 -5.12 -14.92 -1.25
CA ARG A 220 -3.76 -14.77 -1.77
C ARG A 220 -2.88 -15.96 -1.42
N PHE A 221 -2.20 -16.51 -2.41
CA PHE A 221 -1.13 -17.51 -2.27
C PHE A 221 0.16 -16.91 -2.81
N SER A 222 1.21 -16.91 -2.00
CA SER A 222 2.56 -16.51 -2.43
C SER A 222 3.47 -17.73 -2.45
N VAL A 223 4.18 -17.93 -3.56
CA VAL A 223 5.22 -18.95 -3.69
C VAL A 223 6.57 -18.29 -3.94
N LEU A 224 7.61 -18.80 -3.29
CA LEU A 224 9.00 -18.45 -3.51
C LEU A 224 9.71 -19.66 -4.13
N VAL A 225 10.37 -19.43 -5.27
CA VAL A 225 11.13 -20.45 -6.00
C VAL A 225 12.60 -20.05 -6.03
N THR A 226 13.45 -20.96 -5.56
CA THR A 226 14.91 -20.74 -5.43
C THR A 226 15.69 -21.91 -5.98
N ASN A 227 16.98 -21.72 -6.25
CA ASN A 227 17.91 -22.82 -6.41
C ASN A 227 18.50 -23.30 -5.06
N GLN A 228 19.39 -24.29 -5.09
CA GLN A 228 20.06 -24.82 -3.89
C GLN A 228 20.94 -23.77 -3.18
N ASN A 229 21.46 -22.78 -3.92
CA ASN A 229 22.30 -21.69 -3.41
C ASN A 229 21.49 -20.46 -2.97
N LYS A 230 20.16 -20.60 -2.85
CA LYS A 230 19.25 -19.50 -2.48
C LYS A 230 19.28 -18.32 -3.45
N SER A 231 19.63 -18.54 -4.71
CA SER A 231 19.38 -17.56 -5.77
C SER A 231 17.91 -17.64 -6.20
N PRO A 232 17.25 -16.50 -6.45
CA PRO A 232 15.86 -16.48 -6.91
C PRO A 232 15.75 -17.01 -8.34
N LEU A 233 14.71 -17.82 -8.63
CA LEU A 233 14.41 -18.28 -9.98
C LEU A 233 13.18 -17.54 -10.52
N TYR A 234 13.38 -16.78 -11.60
CA TYR A 234 12.39 -15.86 -12.16
C TYR A 234 11.92 -16.31 -13.55
N ASP A 235 10.77 -15.77 -13.97
CA ASP A 235 10.07 -16.10 -15.23
C ASP A 235 9.69 -17.59 -15.35
N LEU A 236 9.42 -18.25 -14.21
CA LEU A 236 8.90 -19.62 -14.16
C LEU A 236 7.38 -19.63 -14.03
N ASN A 237 6.70 -20.49 -14.80
CA ASN A 237 5.26 -20.67 -14.70
C ASN A 237 4.89 -21.34 -13.37
N VAL A 238 3.93 -20.73 -12.68
CA VAL A 238 3.34 -21.23 -11.44
C VAL A 238 1.84 -21.40 -11.63
N PHE A 239 1.33 -22.55 -11.23
CA PHE A 239 -0.08 -22.91 -11.32
C PHE A 239 -0.65 -23.13 -9.93
N LEU A 240 -1.75 -22.45 -9.61
CA LEU A 240 -2.60 -22.75 -8.46
C LEU A 240 -3.74 -23.64 -8.95
N LYS A 241 -3.95 -24.77 -8.28
CA LYS A 241 -5.00 -25.73 -8.62
C LYS A 241 -5.92 -26.00 -7.45
N ASN A 242 -7.20 -26.22 -7.73
CA ASN A 242 -8.17 -26.66 -6.73
C ASN A 242 -8.08 -28.18 -6.46
N ASP A 243 -9.00 -28.68 -5.65
CA ASP A 243 -9.16 -30.09 -5.28
C ASP A 243 -9.51 -31.01 -6.45
N LYS A 244 -10.15 -30.47 -7.50
CA LYS A 244 -10.42 -31.18 -8.76
C LYS A 244 -9.23 -31.16 -9.73
N ASN A 245 -8.08 -30.62 -9.32
CA ASN A 245 -6.88 -30.45 -10.15
C ASN A 245 -7.10 -29.49 -11.34
N GLU A 246 -8.13 -28.63 -11.28
CA GLU A 246 -8.37 -27.56 -12.25
C GLU A 246 -7.47 -26.37 -11.92
N ILE A 247 -6.90 -25.72 -12.94
CA ILE A 247 -6.10 -24.50 -12.76
C ILE A 247 -7.05 -23.36 -12.43
N VAL A 248 -6.91 -22.79 -11.23
CA VAL A 248 -7.70 -21.62 -10.79
C VAL A 248 -6.95 -20.32 -11.03
N TRP A 249 -5.61 -20.36 -11.06
CA TRP A 249 -4.78 -19.20 -11.37
C TRP A 249 -3.45 -19.65 -11.95
N GLN A 250 -2.91 -18.84 -12.85
CA GLN A 250 -1.56 -19.01 -13.39
C GLN A 250 -0.84 -17.67 -13.32
N SER A 251 0.42 -17.70 -12.90
CA SER A 251 1.31 -16.54 -12.89
C SER A 251 2.75 -16.96 -13.16
N LYS A 252 3.67 -15.99 -13.15
CA LYS A 252 5.11 -16.25 -13.25
C LYS A 252 5.87 -15.74 -12.03
N THR A 253 6.98 -16.41 -11.71
CA THR A 253 7.90 -15.90 -10.70
C THR A 253 8.55 -14.60 -11.17
N ASP A 254 8.63 -13.66 -10.25
CA ASP A 254 9.16 -12.33 -10.47
C ASP A 254 10.68 -12.27 -10.21
N ASN A 255 11.30 -11.11 -10.36
CA ASN A 255 12.75 -10.93 -10.18
C ASN A 255 13.27 -11.30 -8.78
N THR A 256 12.39 -11.44 -7.79
CA THR A 256 12.71 -11.92 -6.42
C THR A 256 12.47 -13.41 -6.23
N GLY A 257 12.11 -14.13 -7.30
CA GLY A 257 11.77 -15.54 -7.30
C GLY A 257 10.35 -15.83 -6.82
N LYS A 258 9.50 -14.80 -6.67
CA LYS A 258 8.15 -14.96 -6.09
C LYS A 258 7.04 -14.85 -7.11
N ALA A 259 6.00 -15.65 -6.97
CA ALA A 259 4.76 -15.48 -7.73
C ALA A 259 3.57 -15.30 -6.77
N GLU A 260 2.67 -14.40 -7.14
CA GLU A 260 1.41 -14.15 -6.42
C GLU A 260 0.26 -14.79 -7.21
N LEU A 261 -0.57 -15.57 -6.53
CA LEU A 261 -1.68 -16.31 -7.11
C LEU A 261 -2.96 -16.10 -6.29
N TRP A 262 -4.10 -16.16 -6.96
CA TRP A 262 -5.38 -15.79 -6.39
C TRP A 262 -6.39 -16.90 -6.58
N ALA A 263 -7.00 -17.38 -5.49
CA ALA A 263 -8.18 -18.22 -5.60
C ALA A 263 -9.44 -17.34 -5.59
N ASP A 264 -10.42 -17.69 -6.42
CA ASP A 264 -11.75 -17.08 -6.42
C ASP A 264 -11.72 -15.54 -6.61
N LEU A 265 -10.76 -15.03 -7.41
CA LEU A 265 -10.58 -13.59 -7.63
C LEU A 265 -11.83 -12.89 -8.18
N PHE A 266 -12.61 -13.57 -9.02
CA PHE A 266 -13.84 -13.03 -9.62
C PHE A 266 -15.10 -13.72 -9.11
N ASP A 267 -14.97 -14.59 -8.10
CA ASP A 267 -16.07 -15.37 -7.57
C ASP A 267 -16.51 -14.80 -6.22
N SER A 268 -17.74 -14.28 -6.17
CA SER A 268 -18.36 -13.76 -4.95
C SER A 268 -19.04 -14.86 -4.12
N SER A 269 -19.08 -16.10 -4.62
CA SER A 269 -19.66 -17.22 -3.90
C SER A 269 -18.85 -17.56 -2.65
N THR A 270 -19.57 -17.83 -1.56
CA THR A 270 -18.98 -18.19 -0.26
C THR A 270 -18.50 -19.65 -0.22
N VAL A 271 -18.42 -20.33 -1.37
CA VAL A 271 -18.05 -21.75 -1.42
C VAL A 271 -16.59 -21.89 -1.01
N LEU A 272 -16.40 -22.38 0.21
CA LEU A 272 -15.09 -22.65 0.80
C LEU A 272 -14.46 -23.88 0.13
N ARG A 273 -13.84 -23.71 -1.04
CA ARG A 273 -12.81 -24.65 -1.51
C ARG A 273 -11.63 -24.51 -0.56
N LYS A 274 -11.33 -25.57 0.20
CA LYS A 274 -10.30 -25.53 1.27
C LYS A 274 -8.94 -26.04 0.85
N ASN A 275 -8.87 -26.86 -0.20
CA ASN A 275 -7.64 -27.53 -0.59
C ASN A 275 -7.17 -27.00 -1.93
N PHE A 276 -6.04 -26.31 -1.92
CA PHE A 276 -5.33 -25.88 -3.11
C PHE A 276 -3.95 -26.54 -3.16
N SER A 277 -3.45 -26.74 -4.37
CA SER A 277 -2.07 -27.18 -4.61
C SER A 277 -1.36 -26.19 -5.53
N LEU A 278 -0.04 -26.10 -5.39
CA LEU A 278 0.82 -25.30 -6.27
C LEU A 278 1.70 -26.22 -7.10
N GLU A 279 1.88 -25.87 -8.36
CA GLU A 279 2.80 -26.57 -9.26
C GLU A 279 3.69 -25.54 -9.98
N VAL A 280 4.99 -25.85 -10.06
CA VAL A 280 5.97 -25.09 -10.85
C VAL A 280 6.56 -26.03 -11.89
N PHE A 281 6.56 -25.60 -13.14
CA PHE A 281 7.13 -26.35 -14.24
C PHE A 281 8.49 -25.78 -14.65
N TYR A 282 9.52 -26.64 -14.63
CA TYR A 282 10.87 -26.27 -15.04
C TYR A 282 11.58 -27.47 -15.68
N ASN A 283 12.16 -27.29 -16.87
CA ASN A 283 12.89 -28.31 -17.63
C ASN A 283 12.18 -29.68 -17.69
N ASN A 284 10.92 -29.71 -18.13
CA ASN A 284 10.09 -30.92 -18.22
C ASN A 284 9.81 -31.64 -16.90
N LYS A 285 10.07 -30.98 -15.76
CA LYS A 285 9.78 -31.49 -14.43
C LYS A 285 8.78 -30.59 -13.70
N THR A 286 7.85 -31.23 -13.00
CA THR A 286 6.87 -30.55 -12.15
C THR A 286 7.29 -30.64 -10.69
N TYR A 287 7.33 -29.50 -10.01
CA TYR A 287 7.56 -29.37 -8.58
C TYR A 287 6.25 -29.00 -7.91
N LYS A 288 5.75 -29.85 -7.00
CA LYS A 288 4.41 -29.73 -6.44
C LYS A 288 4.41 -29.49 -4.94
N ILE A 289 3.53 -28.61 -4.49
CA ILE A 289 3.09 -28.47 -3.10
C ILE A 289 1.64 -28.93 -3.03
N SER A 290 1.39 -30.11 -2.47
CA SER A 290 0.05 -30.72 -2.44
C SER A 290 -0.95 -29.97 -1.55
N LYS A 291 -0.48 -29.21 -0.56
CA LYS A 291 -1.30 -28.39 0.34
C LYS A 291 -0.71 -26.98 0.42
N ALA A 292 -1.17 -26.12 -0.47
CA ALA A 292 -0.74 -24.73 -0.52
C ALA A 292 -1.27 -23.96 0.70
N LYS A 293 -0.40 -23.12 1.27
CA LYS A 293 -0.74 -22.22 2.38
C LYS A 293 -1.22 -20.88 1.84
N LEU A 294 -2.25 -20.32 2.47
CA LEU A 294 -2.59 -18.91 2.24
C LEU A 294 -1.43 -18.02 2.72
N PHE A 295 -1.30 -16.83 2.15
CA PHE A 295 -0.24 -15.90 2.51
C PHE A 295 -0.22 -15.55 4.01
N GLU A 296 -1.39 -15.51 4.66
CA GLU A 296 -1.53 -15.29 6.11
C GLU A 296 -0.90 -16.41 6.96
N ASP A 297 -0.86 -17.64 6.43
CA ASP A 297 -0.20 -18.80 7.04
C ASP A 297 1.29 -18.92 6.65
N GLY A 298 1.77 -18.00 5.82
CA GLY A 298 3.15 -17.87 5.38
C GLY A 298 3.41 -18.31 3.93
N ILE A 299 4.60 -17.97 3.43
CA ILE A 299 5.00 -18.19 2.04
C ILE A 299 5.23 -19.68 1.76
N ASN A 300 4.83 -20.13 0.57
CA ASN A 300 5.09 -21.47 0.04
C ASN A 300 6.48 -21.51 -0.60
N ASN A 301 7.30 -22.52 -0.32
CA ASN A 301 8.70 -22.56 -0.80
C ASN A 301 8.93 -23.76 -1.70
N ILE A 302 9.57 -23.55 -2.85
CA ILE A 302 10.04 -24.60 -3.77
C ILE A 302 11.53 -24.37 -4.04
N THR A 303 12.32 -25.44 -3.96
CA THR A 303 13.74 -25.41 -4.35
C THR A 303 13.97 -26.33 -5.54
N ILE A 304 14.60 -25.80 -6.58
CA ILE A 304 14.90 -26.48 -7.83
C ILE A 304 16.42 -26.67 -7.93
N ASN A 305 16.88 -27.88 -8.22
CA ASN A 305 18.29 -28.12 -8.47
C ASN A 305 18.67 -27.64 -9.88
N THR A 306 19.11 -26.39 -9.98
CA THR A 306 19.58 -25.76 -11.23
C THR A 306 20.60 -24.68 -10.93
N SER A 307 21.44 -24.37 -11.91
CA SER A 307 22.34 -23.22 -11.84
C SER A 307 21.56 -21.92 -11.94
N CYS A 308 22.14 -20.84 -11.43
CA CYS A 308 21.63 -19.50 -11.69
C CYS A 308 21.78 -19.17 -13.19
N ASP A 309 20.73 -18.63 -13.79
CA ASP A 309 20.69 -18.16 -15.18
C ASP A 309 20.32 -16.67 -15.18
N LYS A 310 21.03 -15.85 -15.96
CA LYS A 310 20.85 -14.40 -16.03
C LYS A 310 20.25 -14.02 -17.39
N LYS A 311 18.93 -13.80 -17.43
CA LYS A 311 18.25 -13.25 -18.61
C LYS A 311 18.42 -11.74 -18.63
N ASN A 312 18.75 -11.13 -19.76
CA ASN A 312 18.98 -9.68 -19.85
C ASN A 312 17.80 -8.92 -20.46
N ASN A 313 16.79 -9.61 -21.00
CA ASN A 313 15.65 -8.96 -21.65
C ASN A 313 14.72 -8.31 -20.62
N VAL A 314 14.36 -7.06 -20.86
CA VAL A 314 13.36 -6.31 -20.10
C VAL A 314 12.40 -5.67 -21.09
N ASP A 315 11.10 -5.87 -20.87
CA ASP A 315 10.06 -5.25 -21.69
C ASP A 315 9.26 -4.23 -20.88
N ILE A 316 9.13 -3.02 -21.41
CA ILE A 316 8.38 -1.92 -20.79
C ILE A 316 7.41 -1.33 -21.82
N VAL A 317 6.13 -1.27 -21.48
CA VAL A 317 5.10 -0.67 -22.34
C VAL A 317 4.40 0.48 -21.60
N PHE A 318 4.21 1.60 -22.28
CA PHE A 318 3.40 2.72 -21.79
C PHE A 318 2.08 2.76 -22.55
N ALA A 319 0.98 2.45 -21.87
CA ALA A 319 -0.38 2.64 -22.34
C ALA A 319 -0.88 3.98 -21.81
N VAL A 320 -1.25 4.91 -22.70
CA VAL A 320 -1.54 6.30 -22.33
C VAL A 320 -2.90 6.70 -22.86
N ASP A 321 -3.75 7.15 -21.96
CA ASP A 321 -4.97 7.85 -22.31
C ASP A 321 -4.66 9.17 -23.05
N ALA A 322 -5.32 9.35 -24.19
CA ALA A 322 -5.10 10.47 -25.09
C ALA A 322 -6.39 11.23 -25.41
N THR A 323 -7.43 11.09 -24.57
CA THR A 323 -8.66 11.88 -24.70
C THR A 323 -8.47 13.33 -24.30
N GLY A 324 -9.45 14.18 -24.60
CA GLY A 324 -9.36 15.62 -24.38
C GLY A 324 -9.19 16.02 -22.91
N SER A 325 -9.67 15.22 -21.96
CA SER A 325 -9.57 15.48 -20.52
C SER A 325 -8.12 15.43 -20.02
N MET A 326 -7.27 14.60 -20.63
CA MET A 326 -5.83 14.53 -20.37
C MET A 326 -5.05 15.77 -20.87
N GLY A 327 -5.71 16.74 -21.50
CA GLY A 327 -5.06 17.87 -22.19
C GLY A 327 -4.23 18.78 -21.29
N ASP A 328 -4.55 18.86 -20.00
CA ASP A 328 -3.82 19.61 -18.99
C ASP A 328 -2.50 18.94 -18.55
N GLU A 329 -2.41 17.61 -18.72
CA GLU A 329 -1.34 16.78 -18.14
C GLU A 329 -0.49 16.06 -19.18
N ILE A 330 -1.03 15.75 -20.37
CA ILE A 330 -0.37 14.87 -21.36
C ILE A 330 1.01 15.40 -21.78
N SER A 331 1.17 16.71 -21.94
CA SER A 331 2.44 17.33 -22.34
C SER A 331 3.50 17.20 -21.24
N TYR A 332 3.09 17.30 -19.97
CA TYR A 332 3.96 17.07 -18.82
C TYR A 332 4.31 15.59 -18.71
N LEU A 333 3.32 14.69 -18.83
CA LEU A 333 3.50 13.25 -18.81
C LEU A 333 4.49 12.79 -19.89
N GLN A 334 4.34 13.24 -21.14
CA GLN A 334 5.29 12.96 -22.22
C GLN A 334 6.71 13.37 -21.82
N THR A 335 6.89 14.57 -21.24
CA THR A 335 8.19 15.08 -20.79
C THR A 335 8.79 14.23 -19.66
N GLU A 336 7.99 13.81 -18.68
CA GLU A 336 8.42 12.88 -17.63
C GLU A 336 8.82 11.52 -18.20
N LEU A 337 8.02 10.97 -19.12
CA LEU A 337 8.29 9.69 -19.76
C LEU A 337 9.59 9.70 -20.55
N TYR A 338 9.92 10.78 -21.27
CA TYR A 338 11.22 10.90 -21.96
C TYR A 338 12.39 10.81 -20.98
N ASP A 339 12.33 11.56 -19.88
CA ASP A 339 13.39 11.55 -18.86
C ASP A 339 13.53 10.17 -18.20
N VAL A 340 12.42 9.47 -17.94
CA VAL A 340 12.43 8.09 -17.45
C VAL A 340 13.10 7.16 -18.46
N ILE A 341 12.69 7.21 -19.73
CA ILE A 341 13.20 6.35 -20.80
C ILE A 341 14.71 6.56 -20.98
N GLU A 342 15.17 7.81 -21.05
CA GLU A 342 16.59 8.14 -21.20
C GLU A 342 17.42 7.65 -20.00
N LYS A 343 16.97 7.91 -18.77
CA LYS A 343 17.69 7.49 -17.57
C LYS A 343 17.72 5.98 -17.40
N ILE A 344 16.64 5.28 -17.71
CA ILE A 344 16.62 3.81 -17.69
C ILE A 344 17.55 3.25 -18.76
N LYS A 345 17.60 3.83 -19.96
CA LYS A 345 18.56 3.41 -20.98
C LYS A 345 20.01 3.59 -20.52
N LEU A 346 20.34 4.73 -19.90
CA LEU A 346 21.69 5.04 -19.43
C LEU A 346 22.13 4.16 -18.25
N ASN A 347 21.24 3.92 -17.28
CA ASN A 347 21.58 3.22 -16.05
C ASN A 347 21.65 1.69 -16.19
N ASN A 348 21.23 1.12 -17.33
CA ASN A 348 21.13 -0.33 -17.52
C ASN A 348 21.65 -0.74 -18.90
N ALA A 349 22.79 -0.20 -19.31
CA ALA A 349 23.37 -0.42 -20.63
C ALA A 349 23.71 -1.90 -20.92
N GLU A 350 23.82 -2.73 -19.88
CA GLU A 350 24.03 -4.17 -19.96
C GLU A 350 22.76 -4.99 -20.22
N LEU A 351 21.58 -4.37 -20.07
CA LEU A 351 20.29 -5.04 -20.30
C LEU A 351 19.82 -4.84 -21.75
N ASN A 352 19.10 -5.83 -22.26
CA ASN A 352 18.41 -5.74 -23.54
C ASN A 352 17.02 -5.13 -23.30
N LEU A 353 16.95 -3.80 -23.31
CA LEU A 353 15.73 -3.04 -23.07
C LEU A 353 14.88 -2.94 -24.34
N ARG A 354 13.67 -3.48 -24.30
CA ARG A 354 12.63 -3.29 -25.32
C ARG A 354 11.54 -2.42 -24.76
N MET A 355 11.21 -1.35 -25.48
CA MET A 355 10.14 -0.43 -25.09
C MET A 355 9.07 -0.35 -26.18
N GLY A 356 7.83 -0.18 -25.76
CA GLY A 356 6.69 0.03 -26.63
C GLY A 356 5.74 1.06 -26.02
N SER A 357 4.81 1.55 -26.82
CA SER A 357 3.77 2.45 -26.32
C SER A 357 2.49 2.31 -27.12
N LEU A 358 1.36 2.53 -26.47
CA LEU A 358 0.05 2.59 -27.09
C LEU A 358 -0.69 3.79 -26.54
N PHE A 359 -1.29 4.58 -27.42
CA PHE A 359 -2.21 5.66 -27.05
C PHE A 359 -3.62 5.21 -27.43
N TYR A 360 -4.57 5.39 -26.53
CA TYR A 360 -5.98 5.07 -26.77
C TYR A 360 -6.86 6.29 -26.52
N ARG A 361 -8.05 6.29 -27.14
CA ARG A 361 -9.10 7.29 -26.98
C ARG A 361 -10.46 6.60 -26.93
N ASP A 362 -11.55 7.34 -27.11
CA ASP A 362 -12.90 6.78 -27.15
C ASP A 362 -13.26 6.23 -28.55
N LYS A 363 -14.33 5.43 -28.64
CA LYS A 363 -14.75 4.67 -29.84
C LYS A 363 -15.10 5.54 -31.03
N ASP A 364 -15.60 6.74 -30.79
CA ASP A 364 -16.05 7.68 -31.82
C ASP A 364 -15.00 8.74 -32.20
N ASP A 365 -13.78 8.62 -31.66
CA ASP A 365 -12.66 9.51 -31.97
C ASP A 365 -11.93 9.13 -33.27
N GLU A 366 -10.99 10.00 -33.68
CA GLU A 366 -10.14 9.81 -34.87
C GLU A 366 -9.48 8.42 -34.93
N TYR A 367 -9.16 7.86 -33.77
CA TYR A 367 -8.66 6.49 -33.62
C TYR A 367 -9.05 5.95 -32.24
N LEU A 368 -9.30 4.65 -32.16
CA LEU A 368 -9.46 3.96 -30.89
C LEU A 368 -8.10 3.65 -30.24
N THR A 369 -7.13 3.19 -31.03
CA THR A 369 -5.75 2.91 -30.58
C THR A 369 -4.71 3.28 -31.65
N ARG A 370 -3.54 3.74 -31.20
CA ARG A 370 -2.31 3.88 -31.98
C ARG A 370 -1.18 3.21 -31.23
N GLU A 371 -0.36 2.43 -31.91
CA GLU A 371 0.64 1.59 -31.25
C GLU A 371 2.02 1.67 -31.90
N GLN A 372 3.03 1.60 -31.04
CA GLN A 372 4.42 1.29 -31.35
C GLN A 372 4.77 0.04 -30.56
N ASN A 373 4.89 -1.10 -31.27
CA ASN A 373 5.24 -2.38 -30.66
C ASN A 373 6.66 -2.34 -30.04
N LEU A 374 6.94 -3.31 -29.17
CA LEU A 374 8.20 -3.46 -28.44
C LEU A 374 9.40 -3.47 -29.38
N THR A 375 10.36 -2.58 -29.14
CA THR A 375 11.59 -2.45 -29.93
C THR A 375 12.78 -2.05 -29.06
N ASN A 376 13.99 -2.44 -29.48
CA ASN A 376 15.25 -1.97 -28.91
C ASN A 376 15.63 -0.55 -29.40
N ASP A 377 14.96 -0.06 -30.45
CA ASP A 377 15.17 1.28 -30.97
C ASP A 377 14.35 2.30 -30.16
N ILE A 378 14.89 2.67 -29.01
CA ILE A 378 14.24 3.56 -28.05
C ILE A 378 13.91 4.93 -28.66
N ASN A 379 14.68 5.40 -29.64
CA ASN A 379 14.41 6.68 -30.31
C ASN A 379 13.10 6.62 -31.10
N LYS A 380 12.78 5.50 -31.75
CA LYS A 380 11.47 5.32 -32.41
C LYS A 380 10.31 5.43 -31.42
N VAL A 381 10.46 4.89 -30.22
CA VAL A 381 9.43 4.98 -29.16
C VAL A 381 9.27 6.42 -28.70
N ILE A 382 10.39 7.14 -28.50
CA ILE A 382 10.37 8.56 -28.13
C ILE A 382 9.69 9.39 -29.23
N ASP A 383 10.05 9.20 -30.49
CA ASP A 383 9.46 9.93 -31.61
C ASP A 383 7.98 9.61 -31.79
N PHE A 384 7.57 8.36 -31.54
CA PHE A 384 6.17 7.95 -31.53
C PHE A 384 5.38 8.68 -30.43
N ILE A 385 5.88 8.71 -29.19
CA ILE A 385 5.24 9.41 -28.06
C ILE A 385 5.13 10.92 -28.36
N LYS A 386 6.18 11.53 -28.95
CA LYS A 386 6.20 12.97 -29.33
C LYS A 386 5.15 13.35 -30.35
N ALA A 387 4.77 12.41 -31.22
CA ALA A 387 3.78 12.65 -32.26
C ALA A 387 2.33 12.60 -31.74
N GLN A 388 2.10 12.24 -30.48
CA GLN A 388 0.75 12.13 -29.92
C GLN A 388 0.32 13.42 -29.22
N SER A 389 -0.99 13.65 -29.21
CA SER A 389 -1.63 14.75 -28.48
C SER A 389 -2.99 14.31 -27.92
N ALA A 390 -3.42 14.96 -26.85
CA ALA A 390 -4.76 14.78 -26.31
C ALA A 390 -5.79 15.39 -27.26
N ASN A 391 -6.82 14.63 -27.62
CA ASN A 391 -7.96 15.12 -28.40
C ASN A 391 -9.13 14.15 -28.28
N GLY A 392 -10.32 14.58 -28.71
CA GLY A 392 -11.49 13.72 -28.70
C GLY A 392 -12.11 13.56 -27.31
N GLY A 393 -12.83 12.47 -27.14
CA GLY A 393 -13.63 12.14 -25.97
C GLY A 393 -15.13 12.44 -26.16
N GLY A 394 -15.93 12.03 -25.19
CA GLY A 394 -17.39 12.11 -25.27
C GLY A 394 -18.07 11.92 -23.92
N ASP A 395 -18.86 10.87 -23.79
CA ASP A 395 -19.48 10.49 -22.51
C ASP A 395 -18.44 9.70 -21.68
N GLU A 396 -18.10 10.12 -20.46
CA GLU A 396 -17.35 9.26 -19.51
C GLU A 396 -18.06 7.90 -19.45
N PRO A 397 -17.45 6.74 -19.80
CA PRO A 397 -16.11 6.15 -19.49
C PRO A 397 -15.19 5.78 -20.70
N GLU A 398 -13.92 5.44 -20.46
CA GLU A 398 -12.85 5.26 -21.48
C GLU A 398 -12.63 3.82 -22.00
N ALA A 399 -11.90 3.67 -23.12
CA ALA A 399 -11.65 2.37 -23.79
C ALA A 399 -10.42 1.58 -23.28
N VAL A 400 -10.24 1.46 -21.96
CA VAL A 400 -9.11 0.73 -21.34
C VAL A 400 -9.04 -0.72 -21.82
N GLU A 401 -10.18 -1.38 -22.07
CA GLU A 401 -10.23 -2.75 -22.55
C GLU A 401 -9.61 -2.91 -23.95
N ALA A 402 -9.69 -1.88 -24.79
CA ALA A 402 -9.08 -1.89 -26.12
C ALA A 402 -7.55 -1.80 -26.04
N ALA A 403 -7.04 -0.98 -25.11
CA ALA A 403 -5.61 -0.93 -24.82
C ALA A 403 -5.08 -2.27 -24.29
N PHE A 404 -5.84 -2.91 -23.40
CA PHE A 404 -5.50 -4.23 -22.84
C PHE A 404 -5.45 -5.29 -23.93
N GLU A 405 -6.46 -5.36 -24.80
CA GLU A 405 -6.49 -6.28 -25.94
C GLU A 405 -5.24 -6.15 -26.80
N LYS A 406 -4.92 -4.93 -27.25
CA LYS A 406 -3.77 -4.69 -28.12
C LYS A 406 -2.44 -5.02 -27.45
N ILE A 407 -2.22 -4.54 -26.23
CA ILE A 407 -0.94 -4.72 -25.54
C ILE A 407 -0.74 -6.17 -25.11
N ILE A 408 -1.77 -6.82 -24.58
CA ILE A 408 -1.59 -8.14 -23.97
C ILE A 408 -1.60 -9.24 -25.04
N GLU A 409 -2.39 -9.10 -26.10
CA GLU A 409 -2.47 -10.14 -27.15
C GLU A 409 -1.50 -9.91 -28.31
N ASN A 410 -1.27 -8.66 -28.73
CA ASN A 410 -0.58 -8.37 -30.01
C ASN A 410 0.87 -7.88 -29.85
N PHE A 411 1.26 -7.33 -28.70
CA PHE A 411 2.65 -6.90 -28.51
C PHE A 411 3.58 -8.11 -28.35
N ASP A 412 4.79 -8.01 -28.90
CA ASP A 412 5.76 -9.11 -28.93
C ASP A 412 6.54 -9.22 -27.61
N TRP A 413 5.84 -9.56 -26.53
CA TRP A 413 6.44 -9.79 -25.21
C TRP A 413 7.44 -10.95 -25.24
N SER A 414 8.65 -10.72 -24.73
CA SER A 414 9.75 -11.66 -24.81
C SER A 414 9.41 -12.84 -23.92
N SER A 415 9.52 -14.05 -24.46
CA SER A 415 9.32 -15.29 -23.69
C SER A 415 10.41 -15.53 -22.64
N GLN A 416 11.50 -14.76 -22.67
CA GLN A 416 12.67 -14.85 -21.79
C GLN A 416 12.98 -13.51 -21.09
N ALA A 417 11.97 -12.72 -20.77
CA ALA A 417 12.16 -11.45 -20.06
C ALA A 417 12.32 -11.66 -18.54
N ARG A 418 13.29 -10.98 -17.92
CA ARG A 418 13.39 -10.93 -16.45
C ARG A 418 12.28 -10.08 -15.82
N ALA A 419 11.71 -9.15 -16.59
CA ALA A 419 10.61 -8.30 -16.19
C ALA A 419 9.80 -7.89 -17.42
N ARG A 420 8.47 -7.91 -17.28
CA ARG A 420 7.50 -7.35 -18.23
C ARG A 420 6.66 -6.35 -17.45
N ILE A 421 6.67 -5.08 -17.85
CA ILE A 421 6.02 -3.99 -17.12
C ILE A 421 5.15 -3.21 -18.10
N MET A 422 3.89 -2.98 -17.72
CA MET A 422 2.96 -2.11 -18.41
C MET A 422 2.59 -0.97 -17.47
N PHE A 423 2.96 0.25 -17.82
CA PHE A 423 2.45 1.46 -17.17
C PHE A 423 1.16 1.87 -17.87
N LEU A 424 0.05 1.94 -17.12
CA LEU A 424 -1.25 2.37 -17.63
C LEU A 424 -1.56 3.76 -17.10
N VAL A 425 -1.52 4.77 -17.95
CA VAL A 425 -1.82 6.17 -17.62
C VAL A 425 -3.26 6.47 -18.01
N LEU A 426 -4.08 6.92 -17.07
CA LEU A 426 -5.51 7.16 -17.27
C LEU A 426 -6.11 8.16 -16.29
N ASP A 427 -7.12 8.91 -16.73
CA ASP A 427 -7.93 9.84 -15.94
C ASP A 427 -9.37 9.35 -15.71
N ALA A 428 -9.83 8.34 -16.44
CA ALA A 428 -11.16 7.76 -16.25
C ALA A 428 -11.20 6.23 -16.21
N SER A 429 -12.22 5.69 -15.56
CA SER A 429 -12.47 4.24 -15.51
C SER A 429 -13.02 3.74 -16.85
N PRO A 430 -12.90 2.43 -17.15
CA PRO A 430 -13.59 1.85 -18.31
C PRO A 430 -15.10 1.75 -18.11
N HIS A 431 -15.81 1.44 -19.20
CA HIS A 431 -17.25 1.19 -19.10
C HIS A 431 -17.58 -0.01 -18.19
N GLN A 432 -18.66 0.12 -17.41
CA GLN A 432 -19.11 -0.92 -16.48
C GLN A 432 -20.17 -1.86 -17.08
N ASN A 433 -20.29 -1.90 -18.41
CA ASN A 433 -21.16 -2.90 -19.04
C ASN A 433 -20.52 -4.30 -18.94
N LYS A 434 -21.35 -5.33 -18.99
CA LYS A 434 -20.93 -6.71 -18.75
C LYS A 434 -19.79 -7.17 -19.68
N GLU A 435 -19.83 -6.80 -20.95
CA GLU A 435 -18.82 -7.18 -21.93
C GLU A 435 -17.44 -6.60 -21.58
N VAL A 436 -17.40 -5.32 -21.21
CA VAL A 436 -16.15 -4.64 -20.83
C VAL A 436 -15.60 -5.22 -19.53
N ILE A 437 -16.44 -5.49 -18.52
CA ILE A 437 -16.02 -6.14 -17.27
C ILE A 437 -15.39 -7.51 -17.56
N GLU A 438 -16.03 -8.34 -18.40
CA GLU A 438 -15.49 -9.65 -18.79
C GLU A 438 -14.15 -9.53 -19.52
N LYS A 439 -14.00 -8.56 -20.42
CA LYS A 439 -12.72 -8.26 -21.09
C LYS A 439 -11.63 -7.87 -20.08
N ILE A 440 -11.92 -6.95 -19.17
CA ILE A 440 -10.97 -6.53 -18.12
C ILE A 440 -10.55 -7.72 -17.25
N HIS A 441 -11.47 -8.60 -16.87
CA HIS A 441 -11.15 -9.82 -16.12
C HIS A 441 -10.21 -10.75 -16.91
N ASN A 442 -10.58 -11.05 -18.16
CA ASN A 442 -9.81 -11.95 -19.02
C ASN A 442 -8.39 -11.44 -19.25
N TYR A 443 -8.24 -10.16 -19.59
CA TYR A 443 -6.94 -9.55 -19.81
C TYR A 443 -6.11 -9.43 -18.54
N THR A 444 -6.74 -9.18 -17.38
CA THR A 444 -6.05 -9.20 -16.09
C THR A 444 -5.45 -10.59 -15.79
N VAL A 445 -6.22 -11.67 -16.03
CA VAL A 445 -5.73 -13.05 -15.87
C VAL A 445 -4.63 -13.36 -16.87
N LEU A 446 -4.79 -12.93 -18.13
CA LEU A 446 -3.81 -13.19 -19.18
C LEU A 446 -2.49 -12.45 -18.91
N ALA A 447 -2.55 -11.19 -18.48
CA ALA A 447 -1.38 -10.42 -18.06
C ALA A 447 -0.63 -11.12 -16.91
N ALA A 448 -1.35 -11.56 -15.87
CA ALA A 448 -0.75 -12.32 -14.77
C ALA A 448 -0.09 -13.62 -15.26
N LYS A 449 -0.78 -14.39 -16.12
CA LYS A 449 -0.25 -15.61 -16.75
C LYS A 449 1.03 -15.35 -17.56
N MET A 450 1.11 -14.23 -18.26
CA MET A 450 2.28 -13.81 -19.03
C MET A 450 3.40 -13.22 -18.15
N GLY A 451 3.11 -12.92 -16.88
CA GLY A 451 4.03 -12.24 -15.97
C GLY A 451 4.20 -10.77 -16.29
N ILE A 452 3.21 -10.13 -16.91
CA ILE A 452 3.16 -8.69 -17.15
C ILE A 452 2.65 -8.02 -15.88
N ARG A 453 3.45 -7.12 -15.31
CA ARG A 453 3.03 -6.25 -14.20
C ARG A 453 2.32 -5.03 -14.72
N ILE A 454 1.06 -4.84 -14.37
CA ILE A 454 0.34 -3.60 -14.70
C ILE A 454 0.50 -2.63 -13.53
N VAL A 455 1.04 -1.45 -13.82
CA VAL A 455 1.24 -0.34 -12.90
C VAL A 455 0.36 0.81 -13.36
N PRO A 456 -0.85 0.97 -12.80
CA PRO A 456 -1.69 2.13 -13.08
C PRO A 456 -1.02 3.40 -12.56
N ILE A 457 -1.08 4.46 -13.35
CA ILE A 457 -0.71 5.84 -13.05
C ILE A 457 -1.97 6.66 -13.25
N VAL A 458 -2.74 6.87 -12.17
CA VAL A 458 -3.99 7.62 -12.28
C VAL A 458 -3.74 9.13 -12.25
N CYS A 459 -4.41 9.82 -13.14
CA CYS A 459 -4.38 11.26 -13.34
C CYS A 459 -5.55 11.96 -12.62
N SER A 460 -5.77 13.24 -12.91
CA SER A 460 -6.99 13.93 -12.46
C SER A 460 -8.23 13.23 -13.05
N GLY A 461 -9.43 13.42 -12.47
CA GLY A 461 -10.66 12.78 -12.99
C GLY A 461 -10.98 11.37 -12.46
N ILE A 462 -10.00 10.58 -12.02
CA ILE A 462 -10.29 9.22 -11.53
C ILE A 462 -11.14 9.27 -10.25
N ASP A 463 -12.18 8.44 -10.20
CA ASP A 463 -13.05 8.32 -9.04
C ASP A 463 -12.64 7.14 -8.12
N LYS A 464 -13.37 6.98 -7.01
CA LYS A 464 -13.11 5.89 -6.06
C LYS A 464 -13.43 4.50 -6.63
N SER A 465 -14.31 4.40 -7.62
CA SER A 465 -14.57 3.16 -8.35
C SER A 465 -13.35 2.74 -9.16
N GLY A 466 -12.75 3.70 -9.88
CA GLY A 466 -11.52 3.53 -10.65
C GLY A 466 -10.31 3.22 -9.78
N GLU A 467 -10.14 3.93 -8.65
CA GLU A 467 -9.09 3.59 -7.68
C GLU A 467 -9.17 2.11 -7.27
N TYR A 468 -10.37 1.63 -6.94
CA TYR A 468 -10.58 0.23 -6.55
C TYR A 468 -10.21 -0.75 -7.67
N LEU A 469 -10.68 -0.48 -8.90
CA LEU A 469 -10.37 -1.31 -10.06
C LEU A 469 -8.87 -1.37 -10.32
N MET A 470 -8.22 -0.22 -10.39
CA MET A 470 -6.79 -0.11 -10.71
C MET A 470 -5.92 -0.79 -9.66
N ARG A 471 -6.22 -0.61 -8.37
CA ARG A 471 -5.53 -1.33 -7.28
C ARG A 471 -5.74 -2.84 -7.36
N SER A 472 -6.94 -3.28 -7.74
CA SER A 472 -7.23 -4.71 -7.90
C SER A 472 -6.47 -5.33 -9.07
N ILE A 473 -6.36 -4.63 -10.21
CA ILE A 473 -5.55 -5.06 -11.36
C ILE A 473 -4.07 -5.09 -11.01
N ALA A 474 -3.56 -4.08 -10.30
CA ALA A 474 -2.17 -4.06 -9.82
C ALA A 474 -1.87 -5.26 -8.91
N LEU A 475 -2.75 -5.57 -7.95
CA LEU A 475 -2.63 -6.77 -7.11
C LEU A 475 -2.66 -8.07 -7.92
N ALA A 476 -3.59 -8.20 -8.86
CA ALA A 476 -3.75 -9.39 -9.69
C ALA A 476 -2.50 -9.67 -10.55
N THR A 477 -1.85 -8.61 -11.02
CA THR A 477 -0.71 -8.66 -11.96
C THR A 477 0.65 -8.42 -11.29
N ASN A 478 0.71 -8.35 -9.96
CA ASN A 478 1.96 -8.14 -9.22
C ASN A 478 2.62 -6.77 -9.45
N GLY A 479 1.81 -5.74 -9.70
CA GLY A 479 2.22 -4.34 -9.86
C GLY A 479 1.91 -3.46 -8.62
N ASN A 480 2.18 -2.17 -8.76
CA ASN A 480 1.93 -1.13 -7.76
C ASN A 480 0.89 -0.14 -8.31
N TYR A 481 0.23 0.60 -7.43
CA TYR A 481 -0.69 1.67 -7.81
C TYR A 481 -0.02 3.02 -7.64
N VAL A 482 0.04 3.81 -8.71
CA VAL A 482 0.61 5.15 -8.73
C VAL A 482 -0.50 6.15 -9.02
N PHE A 483 -0.44 7.32 -8.39
CA PHE A 483 -1.40 8.39 -8.57
C PHE A 483 -0.68 9.74 -8.55
N LEU A 484 -1.08 10.65 -9.42
CA LEU A 484 -0.60 12.03 -9.38
C LEU A 484 -1.16 12.77 -8.15
N THR A 485 -0.42 13.79 -7.70
CA THR A 485 -0.76 14.59 -6.53
C THR A 485 -0.74 16.07 -6.87
N ASP A 486 -1.60 16.84 -6.19
CA ASP A 486 -1.70 18.31 -6.36
C ASP A 486 -0.45 19.09 -5.89
N ASN A 487 0.57 18.43 -5.32
CA ASN A 487 1.79 19.08 -4.83
C ASN A 487 2.57 19.84 -5.91
N SER A 488 2.45 19.42 -7.16
CA SER A 488 3.05 20.10 -8.32
C SER A 488 2.29 21.37 -8.72
N GLY A 489 1.01 21.48 -8.38
CA GLY A 489 0.10 22.51 -8.90
C GLY A 489 -0.22 22.37 -10.40
N ILE A 490 0.05 21.21 -10.99
CA ILE A 490 -0.19 20.90 -12.41
C ILE A 490 -1.39 19.97 -12.53
N GLY A 491 -2.24 20.19 -13.54
CA GLY A 491 -3.43 19.42 -13.79
C GLY A 491 -4.63 19.86 -12.95
N ASN A 492 -5.77 19.24 -13.21
CA ASN A 492 -6.97 19.40 -12.40
C ASN A 492 -6.79 18.73 -11.01
N PRO A 493 -7.68 18.99 -10.03
CA PRO A 493 -7.57 18.39 -8.72
C PRO A 493 -7.60 16.86 -8.75
N HIS A 494 -6.69 16.23 -8.02
CA HIS A 494 -6.58 14.78 -7.91
C HIS A 494 -7.34 14.24 -6.70
N ILE A 495 -7.93 13.05 -6.81
CA ILE A 495 -8.56 12.43 -5.66
C ILE A 495 -7.52 12.06 -4.60
N LYS A 496 -7.88 12.26 -3.32
CA LYS A 496 -7.06 11.72 -2.23
C LYS A 496 -7.14 10.20 -2.23
N PRO A 497 -6.01 9.48 -2.24
CA PRO A 497 -6.02 8.02 -2.24
C PRO A 497 -6.66 7.45 -0.96
N SER A 498 -7.31 6.28 -1.04
CA SER A 498 -7.78 5.53 0.13
C SER A 498 -6.60 4.77 0.75
N THR A 499 -5.78 5.48 1.52
CA THR A 499 -4.66 4.91 2.28
C THR A 499 -4.38 5.70 3.54
N ASP A 500 -3.70 5.08 4.51
CA ASP A 500 -3.27 5.73 5.75
C ASP A 500 -2.21 6.83 5.55
N LYS A 501 -1.11 6.52 4.84
CA LYS A 501 0.03 7.40 4.58
C LYS A 501 0.70 7.05 3.26
N PHE A 502 1.30 8.01 2.59
CA PHE A 502 2.15 7.79 1.42
C PHE A 502 3.26 8.86 1.36
N GLU A 503 4.28 8.61 0.56
CA GLU A 503 5.36 9.54 0.29
C GLU A 503 5.13 10.20 -1.08
N VAL A 504 5.41 11.50 -1.16
CA VAL A 504 5.31 12.27 -2.41
C VAL A 504 6.70 12.36 -3.02
N GLU A 505 6.82 11.95 -4.28
CA GLU A 505 8.03 12.03 -5.10
C GLU A 505 7.70 12.73 -6.42
N THR A 506 8.72 13.10 -7.21
CA THR A 506 8.47 13.46 -8.61
C THR A 506 8.16 12.18 -9.41
N LEU A 507 7.23 12.25 -10.37
CA LEU A 507 6.75 11.08 -11.12
C LEU A 507 7.92 10.33 -11.77
N ASN A 508 8.81 11.04 -12.49
CA ASN A 508 9.98 10.41 -13.10
C ASN A 508 10.84 9.61 -12.11
N LYS A 509 11.13 10.16 -10.92
CA LYS A 509 11.93 9.47 -9.90
C LYS A 509 11.22 8.21 -9.40
N LEU A 510 9.92 8.31 -9.15
CA LEU A 510 9.10 7.19 -8.72
C LEU A 510 9.09 6.07 -9.78
N LEU A 511 8.86 6.40 -11.06
CA LEU A 511 8.85 5.42 -12.14
C LEU A 511 10.22 4.77 -12.33
N ILE A 512 11.31 5.55 -12.29
CA ILE A 512 12.68 5.01 -12.34
C ILE A 512 12.90 4.05 -11.17
N ARG A 513 12.51 4.43 -9.96
CA ARG A 513 12.65 3.58 -8.76
C ARG A 513 11.88 2.27 -8.92
N LEU A 514 10.64 2.29 -9.38
CA LEU A 514 9.83 1.08 -9.61
C LEU A 514 10.45 0.16 -10.68
N ILE A 515 10.86 0.72 -11.82
CA ILE A 515 11.51 -0.04 -12.89
C ILE A 515 12.77 -0.72 -12.36
N GLN A 516 13.60 0.02 -11.62
CA GLN A 516 14.83 -0.49 -11.04
C GLN A 516 14.58 -1.62 -10.04
N GLN A 517 13.58 -1.49 -9.18
CA GLN A 517 13.18 -2.55 -8.26
C GLN A 517 12.73 -3.81 -9.01
N TYR A 518 11.97 -3.65 -10.09
CA TYR A 518 11.42 -4.76 -10.87
C TYR A 518 12.41 -5.51 -11.76
N ILE A 519 13.50 -4.87 -12.18
CA ILE A 519 14.55 -5.47 -13.03
C ILE A 519 15.77 -5.95 -12.25
N PHE A 520 15.90 -5.51 -10.99
CA PHE A 520 17.02 -5.88 -10.12
C PHE A 520 17.06 -7.38 -9.88
N ILE A 521 18.21 -8.00 -10.16
CA ILE A 521 18.47 -9.42 -9.88
C ILE A 521 19.88 -9.52 -9.27
N PRO A 522 20.06 -10.23 -8.14
CA PRO A 522 21.39 -10.51 -7.57
C PRO A 522 22.29 -11.26 -8.56
N GLU A 523 23.59 -11.03 -8.49
CA GLU A 523 24.52 -11.81 -9.30
C GLU A 523 24.54 -13.28 -8.85
N CYS A 524 24.86 -14.20 -9.76
CA CYS A 524 24.85 -15.64 -9.49
C CYS A 524 25.87 -16.08 -8.44
N ASN A 525 26.88 -15.26 -8.16
CA ASN A 525 27.84 -15.45 -7.06
C ASN A 525 27.34 -14.87 -5.72
N ASN A 526 26.05 -14.54 -5.64
CA ASN A 526 25.39 -13.87 -4.50
C ASN A 526 26.00 -12.51 -4.14
N SER A 527 26.76 -11.88 -5.05
CA SER A 527 27.17 -10.49 -4.91
C SER A 527 26.00 -9.55 -5.24
N ILE A 528 25.87 -8.49 -4.47
CA ILE A 528 24.75 -7.56 -4.55
C ILE A 528 25.32 -6.15 -4.69
N ASN A 529 25.15 -5.56 -5.88
CA ASN A 529 25.48 -4.16 -6.12
C ASN A 529 24.30 -3.29 -5.66
N THR A 530 24.46 -2.56 -4.56
CA THR A 530 23.41 -1.69 -3.99
C THR A 530 23.49 -0.25 -4.48
N ALA A 531 24.57 0.15 -5.17
CA ALA A 531 24.88 1.56 -5.41
C ALA A 531 23.76 2.33 -6.14
N LEU A 532 23.18 1.72 -7.17
CA LEU A 532 22.08 2.33 -7.93
C LEU A 532 20.81 2.47 -7.08
N ILE A 533 20.42 1.43 -6.35
CA ILE A 533 19.25 1.44 -5.48
C ILE A 533 19.42 2.44 -4.33
N ASP A 534 20.63 2.56 -3.79
CA ASP A 534 20.96 3.50 -2.72
C ASP A 534 20.81 4.95 -3.17
N SER A 535 21.25 5.26 -4.39
CA SER A 535 21.09 6.59 -4.98
C SER A 535 19.62 6.97 -5.20
N LEU A 536 18.76 6.00 -5.52
CA LEU A 536 17.35 6.24 -5.85
C LEU A 536 16.45 6.38 -4.63
N GLN A 537 16.84 5.78 -3.50
CA GLN A 537 16.02 5.77 -2.28
C GLN A 537 16.37 6.89 -1.29
N ASN A 538 17.26 7.83 -1.66
CA ASN A 538 17.79 8.87 -0.75
C ASN A 538 18.25 8.31 0.61
N ASN A 539 18.69 7.04 0.63
CA ASN A 539 19.24 6.44 1.82
C ASN A 539 20.58 7.13 2.07
N LYS A 540 20.71 7.87 3.18
CA LYS A 540 22.04 8.33 3.62
C LYS A 540 22.98 7.10 3.63
N PRO A 541 24.25 7.24 3.18
CA PRO A 541 25.19 6.15 2.98
C PRO A 541 25.70 5.49 4.29
N ASP A 542 24.86 5.40 5.32
CA ASP A 542 25.17 4.76 6.61
C ASP A 542 25.13 3.22 6.53
N SER A 543 24.85 2.62 5.37
CA SER A 543 24.78 1.16 5.23
C SER A 543 26.14 0.47 5.05
N PHE A 544 27.25 1.20 5.03
CA PHE A 544 28.60 0.63 4.88
C PHE A 544 29.54 0.88 6.07
N SER A 545 29.13 1.65 7.09
CA SER A 545 29.90 1.67 8.34
C SER A 545 29.69 0.33 9.05
N LYS A 546 30.77 -0.46 9.13
CA LYS A 546 30.90 -1.46 10.20
C LYS A 546 30.49 -0.77 11.51
N ASP A 547 29.58 -1.40 12.23
CA ASP A 547 28.84 -0.90 13.39
C ASP A 547 27.66 0.05 13.13
N THR A 548 26.50 -0.44 13.56
CA THR A 548 25.21 0.21 13.70
C THR A 548 25.26 1.48 14.55
N SER A 549 25.39 2.64 13.90
CA SER A 549 25.05 4.00 14.35
C SER A 549 25.38 4.90 13.16
N PHE A 550 24.50 5.71 12.57
CA PHE A 550 23.75 6.82 13.14
C PHE A 550 22.49 7.08 12.29
N ILE A 551 21.38 7.51 12.90
CA ILE A 551 20.39 8.35 12.20
C ILE A 551 20.63 9.74 12.77
N ASP A 552 21.46 10.54 12.12
CA ASP A 552 21.66 11.92 12.50
C ASP A 552 20.54 12.80 11.92
N ASN A 553 19.76 13.38 12.85
CA ASN A 553 18.67 14.31 12.61
C ASN A 553 19.15 15.77 12.84
N SER A 554 20.37 16.09 12.45
CA SER A 554 20.98 17.42 12.56
C SER A 554 20.47 18.45 11.54
N ALA A 555 19.28 18.28 10.99
CA ALA A 555 18.58 19.32 10.22
C ALA A 555 17.58 20.06 11.11
N LEU A 556 18.02 20.63 12.24
CA LEU A 556 17.36 21.69 13.02
C LEU A 556 18.42 22.26 13.98
N ILE A 557 19.29 23.15 13.48
CA ILE A 557 20.06 24.04 14.36
C ILE A 557 19.06 25.07 14.88
N GLY A 558 18.78 25.01 16.18
CA GLY A 558 17.95 25.98 16.88
C GLY A 558 17.13 25.32 17.98
N ASP A 559 17.80 24.97 19.09
CA ASP A 559 17.47 25.45 20.43
C ASP A 559 18.01 24.46 21.48
N THR A 560 19.04 24.88 22.19
CA THR A 560 19.64 24.17 23.31
C THR A 560 18.71 24.25 24.51
N THR A 561 17.91 23.21 24.75
CA THR A 561 17.50 22.67 26.08
C THR A 561 16.35 21.67 25.94
N LYS A 562 16.68 20.41 25.64
CA LYS A 562 15.89 19.21 26.00
C LYS A 562 16.72 17.99 25.63
N SER A 563 17.07 17.17 26.62
CA SER A 563 17.61 15.83 26.38
C SER A 563 16.54 14.98 25.71
N ILE A 564 16.56 14.92 24.38
CA ILE A 564 15.67 14.05 23.61
C ILE A 564 16.18 12.62 23.80
N GLU A 565 15.38 11.74 24.41
CA GLU A 565 15.62 10.30 24.35
C GLU A 565 15.61 9.87 22.88
N ASN A 566 16.79 9.65 22.31
CA ASN A 566 16.94 9.23 20.92
C ASN A 566 16.43 7.79 20.77
N ILE A 567 15.25 7.63 20.17
CA ILE A 567 14.65 6.33 19.83
C ILE A 567 15.48 5.68 18.71
N TYR A 568 15.97 4.45 18.93
CA TYR A 568 16.74 3.72 17.92
C TYR A 568 16.22 2.28 17.70
N LEU A 569 16.42 1.80 16.49
CA LEU A 569 16.34 0.39 16.11
C LEU A 569 17.63 0.06 15.36
N LYS A 570 18.46 -0.81 15.95
CA LYS A 570 19.70 -1.32 15.35
C LYS A 570 19.41 -2.70 14.76
N TYR A 571 20.05 -3.02 13.64
CA TYR A 571 19.94 -4.34 13.04
C TYR A 571 21.29 -4.80 12.46
N TYR A 572 21.68 -6.04 12.72
CA TYR A 572 22.99 -6.57 12.37
C TYR A 572 22.99 -8.11 12.30
N PRO A 573 23.99 -8.75 11.65
CA PRO A 573 24.98 -8.15 10.77
C PRO A 573 24.35 -7.69 9.43
N ASN A 574 24.98 -6.73 8.77
CA ASN A 574 24.65 -6.30 7.42
C ASN A 574 25.95 -6.23 6.59
N PRO A 575 26.17 -7.12 5.60
CA PRO A 575 25.25 -8.16 5.13
C PRO A 575 24.92 -9.25 6.16
N CYS A 576 23.68 -9.72 6.12
CA CYS A 576 23.13 -10.81 6.92
C CYS A 576 23.33 -12.16 6.21
N LYS A 577 23.65 -13.21 6.98
CA LYS A 577 23.81 -14.61 6.51
C LYS A 577 22.74 -15.51 7.12
N GLY A 578 21.48 -15.17 6.89
CA GLY A 578 20.33 -15.92 7.37
C GLY A 578 19.75 -15.45 8.71
N ILE A 579 20.55 -14.98 9.66
CA ILE A 579 20.03 -14.45 10.94
C ILE A 579 20.27 -12.94 11.06
N LEU A 580 19.20 -12.18 11.24
CA LEU A 580 19.25 -10.73 11.52
C LEU A 580 18.84 -10.48 12.98
N TYR A 581 19.74 -9.90 13.76
CA TYR A 581 19.47 -9.41 15.11
C TYR A 581 18.94 -8.00 15.04
N VAL A 582 17.90 -7.71 15.83
CA VAL A 582 17.31 -6.39 15.97
C VAL A 582 17.34 -5.99 17.44
N GLU A 583 17.89 -4.81 17.72
CA GLU A 583 17.99 -4.23 19.06
C GLU A 583 17.27 -2.87 19.12
N SER A 584 16.53 -2.63 20.20
CA SER A 584 15.79 -1.39 20.42
C SER A 584 15.86 -0.87 21.85
N ASN A 585 15.86 0.46 22.01
CA ASN A 585 15.64 1.10 23.32
C ASN A 585 14.18 1.45 23.64
N LYS A 586 13.25 1.24 22.71
CA LYS A 586 11.80 1.43 22.92
C LYS A 586 10.96 0.22 22.47
N PHE A 587 9.76 0.14 23.01
CA PHE A 587 8.72 -0.77 22.57
C PHE A 587 8.29 -0.42 21.14
N TYR A 588 8.17 -1.42 20.26
CA TYR A 588 7.61 -1.26 18.92
C TYR A 588 6.36 -2.12 18.80
N SER A 589 5.34 -1.61 18.09
CA SER A 589 4.08 -2.32 17.88
C SER A 589 4.25 -3.50 16.93
N ASP A 590 4.73 -3.25 15.72
CA ASP A 590 5.00 -4.26 14.69
C ASP A 590 6.28 -3.90 13.91
N ILE A 591 7.09 -4.92 13.62
CA ILE A 591 8.24 -4.84 12.70
C ILE A 591 7.91 -5.68 11.47
N PHE A 592 8.15 -5.15 10.28
CA PHE A 592 7.92 -5.83 9.02
C PHE A 592 9.24 -5.98 8.27
N ILE A 593 9.43 -7.13 7.63
CA ILE A 593 10.47 -7.29 6.62
C ILE A 593 9.79 -7.24 5.26
N THR A 594 10.32 -6.41 4.37
CA THR A 594 9.89 -6.35 2.96
C THR A 594 11.03 -6.71 2.03
N ASP A 595 10.68 -7.23 0.86
CA ASP A 595 11.64 -7.38 -0.25
C ASP A 595 11.96 -6.03 -0.92
N ILE A 596 12.79 -6.08 -1.96
CA ILE A 596 13.16 -4.90 -2.76
C ILE A 596 11.98 -4.21 -3.46
N ASN A 597 10.93 -4.97 -3.77
CA ASN A 597 9.70 -4.49 -4.38
C ASN A 597 8.72 -3.91 -3.33
N GLY A 598 9.09 -3.87 -2.05
CA GLY A 598 8.29 -3.34 -0.95
C GLY A 598 7.24 -4.31 -0.39
N LYS A 599 7.15 -5.55 -0.88
CA LYS A 599 6.15 -6.52 -0.40
C LYS A 599 6.54 -7.06 0.96
N ILE A 600 5.58 -7.13 1.89
CA ILE A 600 5.80 -7.81 3.18
C ILE A 600 6.08 -9.30 2.93
N ILE A 601 7.16 -9.79 3.54
CA ILE A 601 7.51 -11.22 3.57
C ILE A 601 7.47 -11.81 4.98
N LEU A 602 7.63 -10.96 6.01
CA LEU A 602 7.50 -11.33 7.40
C LEU A 602 6.90 -10.18 8.21
N LYS A 603 6.00 -10.53 9.13
CA LYS A 603 5.53 -9.66 10.21
C LYS A 603 6.05 -10.21 11.53
N ILE A 604 6.73 -9.38 12.29
CA ILE A 604 7.26 -9.69 13.62
C ILE A 604 6.50 -8.82 14.61
N VAL A 605 5.94 -9.47 15.63
CA VAL A 605 5.25 -8.81 16.74
C VAL A 605 6.10 -9.06 17.98
N PRO A 606 6.91 -8.07 18.43
CA PRO A 606 7.77 -8.23 19.59
C PRO A 606 6.94 -8.48 20.86
N ASP A 607 7.45 -9.30 21.78
CA ASP A 607 6.86 -9.41 23.10
C ASP A 607 7.02 -8.08 23.87
N PHE A 608 6.12 -7.81 24.83
CA PHE A 608 6.18 -6.58 25.60
C PHE A 608 7.52 -6.47 26.36
N GLY A 609 8.30 -5.43 26.05
CA GLY A 609 9.60 -5.17 26.67
C GLY A 609 10.76 -5.91 26.02
N GLN A 610 10.51 -6.67 24.95
CA GLN A 610 11.54 -7.33 24.18
C GLN A 610 12.39 -6.29 23.45
N LYS A 611 13.61 -6.09 23.94
CA LYS A 611 14.59 -5.18 23.33
C LYS A 611 15.44 -5.86 22.27
N TYR A 612 15.52 -7.19 22.29
CA TYR A 612 16.36 -7.99 21.40
C TYR A 612 15.52 -9.04 20.68
N ILE A 613 15.59 -9.06 19.37
CA ILE A 613 14.84 -9.96 18.51
C ILE A 613 15.81 -10.63 17.55
N GLN A 614 15.70 -11.94 17.41
CA GLN A 614 16.40 -12.72 16.39
C GLN A 614 15.41 -13.05 15.28
N ILE A 615 15.72 -12.66 14.04
CA ILE A 615 14.88 -12.89 12.87
C ILE A 615 15.60 -13.90 11.96
N ASP A 616 14.97 -15.05 11.73
CA ASP A 616 15.45 -16.06 10.78
C ASP A 616 14.92 -15.77 9.37
N LEU A 617 15.86 -15.46 8.48
CA LEU A 617 15.69 -15.16 7.07
C LEU A 617 16.32 -16.23 6.16
N SER A 618 16.79 -17.35 6.72
CA SER A 618 17.48 -18.43 5.98
C SER A 618 16.64 -19.03 4.84
N GLN A 619 15.31 -18.91 4.93
CA GLN A 619 14.39 -19.36 3.89
C GLN A 619 14.34 -18.44 2.65
N PHE A 620 14.73 -17.16 2.78
CA PHE A 620 14.64 -16.17 1.70
C PHE A 620 15.90 -16.14 0.83
N PRO A 621 15.79 -15.78 -0.45
CA PRO A 621 16.94 -15.73 -1.35
C PRO A 621 17.92 -14.63 -0.98
N SER A 622 19.14 -14.68 -1.53
CA SER A 622 20.02 -13.51 -1.48
C SER A 622 19.35 -12.32 -2.16
N GLY A 623 19.46 -11.13 -1.57
CA GLY A 623 18.80 -9.94 -2.09
C GLY A 623 18.87 -8.73 -1.16
N ILE A 624 18.25 -7.64 -1.61
CA ILE A 624 18.06 -6.42 -0.82
C ILE A 624 16.71 -6.50 -0.13
N TYR A 625 16.70 -6.21 1.17
CA TYR A 625 15.52 -6.25 2.03
C TYR A 625 15.44 -4.99 2.87
N PHE A 626 14.24 -4.70 3.37
CA PHE A 626 14.00 -3.57 4.25
C PHE A 626 13.31 -4.01 5.52
N ILE A 627 13.83 -3.54 6.65
CA ILE A 627 13.14 -3.59 7.95
C ILE A 627 12.30 -2.32 8.08
N ARG A 628 10.99 -2.45 8.22
CA ARG A 628 10.03 -1.35 8.36
C ARG A 628 9.39 -1.40 9.73
N TYR A 629 9.28 -0.25 10.38
CA TYR A 629 8.71 -0.14 11.72
C TYR A 629 8.08 1.23 11.93
N ASN A 630 7.07 1.28 12.80
CA ASN A 630 6.41 2.53 13.15
C ASN A 630 7.00 3.08 14.45
N THR A 631 7.18 4.39 14.49
CA THR A 631 7.49 5.15 15.70
C THR A 631 6.34 6.11 15.98
N ASP A 632 6.21 6.62 17.21
CA ASP A 632 5.12 7.53 17.64
C ASP A 632 4.86 8.73 16.70
N LYS A 633 5.79 9.04 15.78
CA LYS A 633 5.70 10.19 14.86
C LYS A 633 5.82 9.84 13.37
N LYS A 634 6.51 8.75 12.98
CA LYS A 634 6.78 8.39 11.56
C LYS A 634 7.01 6.88 11.36
N TYR A 635 6.64 6.37 10.19
CA TYR A 635 7.18 5.12 9.68
C TYR A 635 8.65 5.31 9.31
N LYS A 636 9.48 4.32 9.64
CA LYS A 636 10.89 4.26 9.30
C LYS A 636 11.17 2.96 8.56
N ALA A 637 12.15 3.00 7.67
CA ALA A 637 12.67 1.84 6.97
C ALA A 637 14.21 1.83 7.08
N GLY A 638 14.79 0.65 7.20
CA GLY A 638 16.23 0.43 7.15
C GLY A 638 16.55 -0.65 6.12
N LYS A 639 17.55 -0.43 5.27
CA LYS A 639 17.97 -1.38 4.24
C LYS A 639 19.01 -2.35 4.81
N PHE A 640 18.85 -3.64 4.52
CA PHE A 640 19.91 -4.64 4.75
C PHE A 640 20.02 -5.60 3.57
N VAL A 641 21.16 -6.25 3.47
CA VAL A 641 21.47 -7.21 2.40
C VAL A 641 21.49 -8.60 3.00
N LEU A 642 20.82 -9.57 2.36
CA LEU A 642 20.91 -10.99 2.70
C LEU A 642 21.78 -11.70 1.66
N ILE A 643 22.79 -12.44 2.12
CA ILE A 643 23.70 -13.23 1.27
C ILE A 643 23.82 -14.65 1.80
N HIS A 644 23.97 -15.61 0.89
CA HIS A 644 24.17 -17.03 1.18
C HIS A 644 25.50 -17.54 0.64
#